data_AF-A0A661Z712-F1
#
_entry.id   AF-A0A661Z712-F1
#
_cell.length_a   1.000
_cell.length_b   1.000
_cell.length_c   1.000
_cell.angle_alpha   90.00
_cell.angle_beta   90.00
_cell.angle_gamma   90.00
#
_symmetry.space_group_name_H-M   'P 1'
#
loop_
_entity.id
_entity.type
_entity.pdbx_description
1 polymer ?
#
loop_
_entity_poly.entity_id
_entity_poly.type
_entity_poly.pdbx_seq_one_letter_code
_entity_poly.pdbx_strand_id
1 'polypeptide(L)'
;MPENPELELAEKFVQYTNKNIFLTGKAGTGKTTFLKSLKHKTFKRTVVVAPTGVAAINAGGVTIHSFFQLPFGPIITENVAGHKIENPGFKHKFNKQKINIIKTLDLLVIDEISMVRADILDAIDDVLRRYKNRYLPFGGVQLLMIGDLQQLPPIVKQEEMQLLSPYYKSMYFFNCKALQEADMISVELKHIYRQDDNVFIKILNEIRNDELTKPSYDLLHKRHIPNFKPPDNSGYITLTTHNRQANIINEEKLSQLKGKIHTFEASVKGTFSEYAYPADYNLKLKTDAQVMFLKNDSSSEKRYYNGKIGVVTGFDENTISVMCEGDTEEIEVGRETWENIRYNINHETKEIQEDFIGSYTQFPLRLAWAITIHKSQGLTFEKAVIDASAAFAHGQTYVALSRCKTLEGLVLSSAISESAIICDTEVTEFNKLTEKNQPDENKLKEAIYTYQKELISELFNYKQLNYRFKIFEKNLREYSGNYSGNMGEIISEINQKALPKISGIAQSFLKEINTVLTENPDAEKNETLQERLKKAGAYFIKFHNEEIINKIENASFETDNASVQKTFDESMNSVFEILNIKQKLHAVCLYGFNIKDFLNTKAKAALDEKKKTKRKIKVRDVATEHPQLYAQLKQWRYETADTADVKLYMVLSNKSLQEIANKLPSSTKQLKAISGIGKAKLIQFGEEIISMVTDYLKENNIDLPEDEPEQVKIPKKKSR
;
A
#
# COMPACT_ATOMS: atom_id res chain seq x y z
N MET A 1 17.08 -17.38 22.10
CA MET A 1 17.59 -17.79 20.77
C MET A 1 19.04 -17.36 20.70
N PRO A 2 19.97 -18.12 20.10
CA PRO A 2 21.32 -17.62 19.86
C PRO A 2 21.23 -16.30 19.08
N GLU A 3 22.04 -15.31 19.46
CA GLU A 3 22.13 -14.01 18.76
C GLU A 3 22.49 -14.27 17.29
N ASN A 4 21.64 -13.79 16.38
CA ASN A 4 21.86 -13.86 14.94
C ASN A 4 22.07 -12.44 14.44
N PRO A 5 23.34 -12.00 14.30
CA PRO A 5 23.65 -10.59 14.04
C PRO A 5 23.09 -10.12 12.70
N GLU A 6 22.98 -10.98 11.69
CA GLU A 6 22.38 -10.63 10.40
C GLU A 6 20.87 -10.34 10.52
N LEU A 7 20.14 -11.11 11.34
CA LEU A 7 18.72 -10.85 11.61
C LEU A 7 18.51 -9.55 12.38
N GLU A 8 19.34 -9.29 13.39
CA GLU A 8 19.28 -8.03 14.14
C GLU A 8 19.60 -6.82 13.28
N LEU A 9 20.62 -6.93 12.42
CA LEU A 9 20.97 -5.89 11.46
C LEU A 9 19.82 -5.63 10.49
N ALA A 10 19.22 -6.67 9.92
CA ALA A 10 18.05 -6.54 9.05
C ALA A 10 16.87 -5.88 9.78
N GLU A 11 16.60 -6.27 11.04
CA GLU A 11 15.55 -5.66 11.87
C GLU A 11 15.78 -4.15 12.05
N LYS A 12 17.02 -3.73 12.36
CA LYS A 12 17.38 -2.32 12.51
C LYS A 12 17.22 -1.54 11.20
N PHE A 13 17.65 -2.09 10.05
CA PHE A 13 17.45 -1.45 8.75
C PHE A 13 15.96 -1.28 8.43
N VAL A 14 15.14 -2.29 8.70
CA VAL A 14 13.69 -2.21 8.51
C VAL A 14 13.09 -1.13 9.41
N GLN A 15 13.46 -1.05 10.67
CA GLN A 15 12.82 -0.12 11.60
C GLN A 15 13.27 1.34 11.40
N TYR A 16 14.57 1.58 11.24
CA TYR A 16 15.16 2.92 11.40
C TYR A 16 15.65 3.57 10.11
N THR A 17 15.41 2.96 8.95
CA THR A 17 15.83 3.53 7.64
C THR A 17 14.69 3.50 6.63
N ASN A 18 14.89 4.06 5.43
CA ASN A 18 14.00 3.87 4.28
C ASN A 18 14.63 3.04 3.15
N LYS A 19 15.74 2.35 3.40
CA LYS A 19 16.43 1.55 2.38
C LYS A 19 15.60 0.32 2.02
N ASN A 20 15.49 0.02 0.73
CA ASN A 20 14.88 -1.23 0.30
C ASN A 20 15.81 -2.39 0.65
N ILE A 21 15.26 -3.50 1.12
CA ILE A 21 16.02 -4.63 1.67
C ILE A 21 15.64 -5.89 0.91
N PHE A 22 16.63 -6.56 0.34
CA PHE A 22 16.52 -7.93 -0.10
C PHE A 22 17.10 -8.85 0.99
N LEU A 23 16.22 -9.53 1.73
CA LEU A 23 16.60 -10.52 2.72
C LEU A 23 16.60 -11.91 2.09
N THR A 24 17.79 -12.45 1.90
CA THR A 24 18.02 -13.76 1.30
C THR A 24 18.65 -14.73 2.30
N GLY A 25 18.72 -15.98 1.91
CA GLY A 25 19.41 -17.03 2.65
C GLY A 25 18.92 -18.39 2.23
N LYS A 26 19.70 -19.42 2.56
CA LYS A 26 19.41 -20.82 2.25
C LYS A 26 18.07 -21.28 2.83
N ALA A 27 17.58 -22.43 2.36
CA ALA A 27 16.43 -23.07 2.97
C ALA A 27 16.71 -23.33 4.47
N GLY A 28 15.74 -23.03 5.33
CA GLY A 28 15.87 -23.28 6.78
C GLY A 28 16.71 -22.25 7.56
N THR A 29 16.98 -21.06 7.01
CA THR A 29 17.74 -20.00 7.71
C THR A 29 16.90 -19.07 8.61
N GLY A 30 15.60 -19.34 8.77
CA GLY A 30 14.73 -18.59 9.68
C GLY A 30 13.98 -17.39 9.09
N LYS A 31 13.97 -17.20 7.76
CA LYS A 31 13.27 -16.10 7.05
C LYS A 31 11.81 -15.91 7.50
N THR A 32 11.01 -16.98 7.53
CA THR A 32 9.59 -16.91 7.94
C THR A 32 9.45 -16.57 9.43
N THR A 33 10.37 -17.03 10.28
CA THR A 33 10.39 -16.70 11.71
C THR A 33 10.70 -15.22 11.92
N PHE A 34 11.64 -14.66 11.14
CA PHE A 34 11.95 -13.24 11.13
C PHE A 34 10.73 -12.40 10.76
N LEU A 35 10.03 -12.76 9.67
CA LEU A 35 8.81 -12.06 9.24
C LEU A 35 7.76 -12.02 10.35
N LYS A 36 7.49 -13.15 11.00
CA LYS A 36 6.53 -13.24 12.11
C LYS A 36 6.94 -12.35 13.29
N SER A 37 8.21 -12.39 13.69
CA SER A 37 8.74 -11.53 14.76
C SER A 37 8.63 -10.04 14.41
N LEU A 38 9.01 -9.68 13.18
CA LEU A 38 9.00 -8.30 12.72
C LEU A 38 7.59 -7.70 12.73
N LYS A 39 6.57 -8.46 12.33
CA LYS A 39 5.16 -8.02 12.31
C LYS A 39 4.69 -7.55 13.69
N HIS A 40 5.19 -8.15 14.78
CA HIS A 40 4.82 -7.78 16.15
C HIS A 40 5.69 -6.64 16.74
N LYS A 41 6.92 -6.47 16.27
CA LYS A 41 7.87 -5.49 16.82
C LYS A 41 7.91 -4.17 16.06
N THR A 42 7.59 -4.17 14.78
CA THR A 42 7.72 -2.98 13.93
C THR A 42 6.72 -1.90 14.33
N PHE A 43 7.19 -0.65 14.44
CA PHE A 43 6.32 0.51 14.60
C PHE A 43 5.86 1.10 13.25
N LYS A 44 6.36 0.57 12.13
CA LYS A 44 5.99 1.02 10.79
C LYS A 44 4.64 0.44 10.40
N ARG A 45 3.85 1.24 9.68
CA ARG A 45 2.62 0.77 9.06
C ARG A 45 2.97 -0.20 7.95
N THR A 46 2.66 -1.46 8.21
CA THR A 46 3.17 -2.58 7.41
C THR A 46 2.02 -3.30 6.71
N VAL A 47 2.26 -3.69 5.45
CA VAL A 47 1.42 -4.63 4.71
C VAL A 47 2.32 -5.76 4.23
N VAL A 48 1.89 -7.00 4.48
CA VAL A 48 2.54 -8.21 3.98
C VAL A 48 1.78 -8.74 2.77
N VAL A 49 2.50 -8.96 1.68
CA VAL A 49 2.01 -9.57 0.45
C VAL A 49 2.88 -10.73 -0.02
N ALA A 50 2.31 -11.61 -0.84
CA ALA A 50 3.03 -12.70 -1.51
C ALA A 50 2.48 -12.94 -2.93
N PRO A 51 3.23 -13.60 -3.83
CA PRO A 51 2.80 -13.83 -5.21
C PRO A 51 1.66 -14.86 -5.33
N THR A 52 1.60 -15.85 -4.43
CA THR A 52 0.62 -16.96 -4.47
C THR A 52 -0.28 -16.97 -3.24
N GLY A 53 -1.47 -17.58 -3.34
CA GLY A 53 -2.43 -17.66 -2.23
C GLY A 53 -1.89 -18.39 -1.00
N VAL A 54 -1.25 -19.55 -1.21
CA VAL A 54 -0.66 -20.35 -0.13
C VAL A 54 0.49 -19.59 0.56
N ALA A 55 1.36 -18.93 -0.21
CA ALA A 55 2.43 -18.11 0.36
C ALA A 55 1.87 -16.94 1.18
N ALA A 56 0.82 -16.28 0.70
CA ALA A 56 0.17 -15.18 1.41
C ALA A 56 -0.40 -15.64 2.76
N ILE A 57 -1.09 -16.79 2.79
CA ILE A 57 -1.63 -17.36 4.03
C ILE A 57 -0.50 -17.71 5.01
N ASN A 58 0.56 -18.36 4.53
CA ASN A 58 1.71 -18.74 5.38
C ASN A 58 2.47 -17.54 5.95
N ALA A 59 2.57 -16.45 5.17
CA ALA A 59 3.16 -15.18 5.58
C ALA A 59 2.23 -14.37 6.52
N GLY A 60 0.96 -14.77 6.66
CA GLY A 60 -0.04 -14.00 7.40
C GLY A 60 -0.37 -12.66 6.72
N GLY A 61 -0.48 -12.69 5.39
CA GLY A 61 -0.73 -11.54 4.52
C GLY A 61 -1.77 -11.84 3.44
N VAL A 62 -1.73 -11.08 2.34
CA VAL A 62 -2.63 -11.24 1.18
C VAL A 62 -1.85 -11.36 -0.12
N THR A 63 -2.48 -11.73 -1.23
CA THR A 63 -1.75 -11.80 -2.50
C THR A 63 -1.47 -10.41 -3.08
N ILE A 64 -0.35 -10.25 -3.81
CA ILE A 64 -0.02 -9.00 -4.53
C ILE A 64 -1.20 -8.54 -5.40
N HIS A 65 -1.76 -9.45 -6.18
CA HIS A 65 -2.88 -9.19 -7.09
C HIS A 65 -4.12 -8.70 -6.33
N SER A 66 -4.47 -9.32 -5.20
CA SER A 66 -5.64 -8.91 -4.42
C SER A 66 -5.42 -7.56 -3.71
N PHE A 67 -4.21 -7.29 -3.21
CA PHE A 67 -3.92 -6.03 -2.54
C PHE A 67 -3.89 -4.89 -3.56
N PHE A 68 -3.09 -5.00 -4.61
CA PHE A 68 -2.92 -3.92 -5.59
C PHE A 68 -4.00 -3.91 -6.68
N GLN A 69 -4.97 -4.83 -6.63
CA GLN A 69 -6.03 -5.00 -7.64
C GLN A 69 -5.44 -5.11 -9.06
N LEU A 70 -4.34 -5.85 -9.18
CA LEU A 70 -3.63 -6.02 -10.45
C LEU A 70 -4.30 -7.12 -11.27
N PRO A 71 -4.47 -6.92 -12.60
CA PRO A 71 -4.91 -7.98 -13.49
C PRO A 71 -3.85 -9.09 -13.57
N PHE A 72 -4.29 -10.30 -13.92
CA PHE A 72 -3.37 -11.39 -14.26
C PHE A 72 -2.86 -11.20 -15.69
N GLY A 73 -1.59 -11.55 -15.92
CA GLY A 73 -0.90 -11.40 -17.21
C GLY A 73 0.23 -10.37 -17.16
N PRO A 74 0.87 -10.07 -18.30
CA PRO A 74 1.97 -9.11 -18.39
C PRO A 74 1.45 -7.67 -18.26
N ILE A 75 2.15 -6.84 -17.48
CA ILE A 75 1.75 -5.44 -17.24
C ILE A 75 2.88 -4.49 -17.65
N ILE A 76 2.65 -3.69 -18.68
CA ILE A 76 3.60 -2.64 -19.09
C ILE A 76 3.07 -1.29 -18.63
N THR A 77 3.82 -0.63 -17.75
CA THR A 77 3.43 0.67 -17.17
C THR A 77 3.85 1.84 -18.06
N GLU A 78 3.19 2.98 -17.89
CA GLU A 78 3.54 4.21 -18.64
C GLU A 78 4.96 4.68 -18.28
N ASN A 79 5.37 4.53 -17.01
CA ASN A 79 6.73 4.87 -16.55
C ASN A 79 7.80 4.03 -17.26
N VAL A 80 7.52 2.75 -17.52
CA VAL A 80 8.47 1.84 -18.20
C VAL A 80 8.46 2.06 -19.71
N ALA A 81 7.28 2.27 -20.30
CA ALA A 81 7.15 2.41 -21.75
C ALA A 81 7.53 3.80 -22.29
N GLY A 82 7.49 4.84 -21.43
CA GLY A 82 7.76 6.22 -21.83
C GLY A 82 6.65 6.86 -22.68
N HIS A 83 5.53 6.17 -22.88
CA HIS A 83 4.35 6.66 -23.60
C HIS A 83 3.06 6.16 -22.94
N LYS A 84 1.93 6.79 -23.26
CA LYS A 84 0.62 6.38 -22.73
C LYS A 84 0.25 5.00 -23.27
N ILE A 85 -0.09 4.09 -22.36
CA ILE A 85 -0.57 2.75 -22.69
C ILE A 85 -2.01 2.61 -22.20
N GLU A 86 -2.88 2.10 -23.07
CA GLU A 86 -4.20 1.64 -22.67
C GLU A 86 -4.10 0.25 -22.05
N ASN A 87 -4.02 0.20 -20.72
CA ASN A 87 -4.18 -1.03 -19.95
C ASN A 87 -5.63 -1.16 -19.48
N PRO A 88 -6.53 -1.83 -20.24
CA PRO A 88 -7.88 -2.14 -19.77
C PRO A 88 -7.78 -3.06 -18.54
N GLY A 89 -8.08 -2.52 -17.36
CA GLY A 89 -8.00 -3.21 -16.06
C GLY A 89 -7.12 -2.52 -15.02
N PHE A 90 -6.07 -1.79 -15.43
CA PHE A 90 -5.15 -1.11 -14.51
C PHE A 90 -5.66 0.25 -13.99
N LYS A 91 -6.77 0.75 -14.57
CA LYS A 91 -7.31 2.10 -14.29
C LYS A 91 -8.42 2.13 -13.24
N HIS A 92 -8.82 1.00 -12.65
CA HIS A 92 -9.85 1.01 -11.61
C HIS A 92 -9.44 1.90 -10.43
N LYS A 93 -10.29 2.87 -10.12
CA LYS A 93 -10.07 3.80 -9.01
C LYS A 93 -10.30 3.04 -7.71
N PHE A 94 -9.30 3.05 -6.84
CA PHE A 94 -9.42 2.43 -5.53
C PHE A 94 -10.46 3.15 -4.67
N ASN A 95 -11.11 2.40 -3.79
CA ASN A 95 -11.99 3.00 -2.80
C ASN A 95 -11.20 3.86 -1.79
N LYS A 96 -11.89 4.72 -1.05
CA LYS A 96 -11.25 5.69 -0.12
C LYS A 96 -10.42 4.99 0.96
N GLN A 97 -10.93 3.88 1.53
CA GLN A 97 -10.20 3.11 2.54
C GLN A 97 -8.86 2.59 2.00
N LYS A 98 -8.87 2.01 0.81
CA LYS A 98 -7.67 1.47 0.17
C LYS A 98 -6.65 2.56 -0.17
N ILE A 99 -7.12 3.70 -0.67
CA ILE A 99 -6.25 4.87 -0.91
C ILE A 99 -5.61 5.31 0.40
N ASN A 100 -6.37 5.38 1.49
CA ASN A 100 -5.88 5.75 2.81
C ASN A 100 -4.83 4.76 3.35
N ILE A 101 -5.00 3.46 3.12
CA ILE A 101 -3.99 2.44 3.48
C ILE A 101 -2.70 2.72 2.73
N ILE A 102 -2.75 2.85 1.40
CA ILE A 102 -1.57 3.09 0.56
C ILE A 102 -0.89 4.42 0.92
N LYS A 103 -1.68 5.47 1.14
CA LYS A 103 -1.19 6.81 1.49
C LYS A 103 -0.41 6.81 2.82
N THR A 104 -0.77 5.93 3.75
CA THR A 104 -0.14 5.81 5.08
C THR A 104 0.81 4.63 5.22
N LEU A 105 1.06 3.88 4.14
CA LEU A 105 1.94 2.72 4.16
C LEU A 105 3.40 3.15 4.30
N ASP A 106 4.12 2.60 5.29
CA ASP A 106 5.54 2.86 5.49
C ASP A 106 6.40 1.72 4.94
N LEU A 107 5.96 0.48 5.17
CA LEU A 107 6.68 -0.75 4.83
C LEU A 107 5.78 -1.71 4.03
N LEU A 108 6.24 -2.15 2.87
CA LEU A 108 5.65 -3.25 2.12
C LEU A 108 6.58 -4.46 2.21
N VAL A 109 6.10 -5.53 2.83
CA VAL A 109 6.82 -6.80 2.87
C VAL A 109 6.31 -7.69 1.75
N ILE A 110 7.24 -8.22 0.94
CA ILE A 110 6.95 -9.15 -0.14
C ILE A 110 7.66 -10.46 0.18
N ASP A 111 6.90 -11.47 0.60
CA ASP A 111 7.43 -12.83 0.79
C ASP A 111 7.46 -13.59 -0.55
N GLU A 112 8.41 -14.52 -0.68
CA GLU A 112 8.70 -15.24 -1.93
C GLU A 112 8.98 -14.33 -3.15
N ILE A 113 9.80 -13.28 -2.95
CA ILE A 113 10.13 -12.30 -4.00
C ILE A 113 10.75 -12.95 -5.27
N SER A 114 11.42 -14.09 -5.15
CA SER A 114 12.03 -14.78 -6.29
C SER A 114 11.02 -15.25 -7.34
N MET A 115 9.75 -15.45 -6.96
CA MET A 115 8.68 -15.76 -7.91
C MET A 115 8.01 -14.52 -8.52
N VAL A 116 8.36 -13.31 -8.07
CA VAL A 116 7.74 -12.08 -8.53
C VAL A 116 8.45 -11.60 -9.80
N ARG A 117 7.68 -11.40 -10.87
CA ARG A 117 8.21 -10.85 -12.11
C ARG A 117 8.52 -9.37 -11.99
N ALA A 118 9.52 -8.91 -12.75
CA ALA A 118 9.91 -7.49 -12.82
C ALA A 118 8.72 -6.55 -13.12
N ASP A 119 7.88 -6.92 -14.09
CA ASP A 119 6.72 -6.12 -14.53
C ASP A 119 5.67 -5.92 -13.42
N ILE A 120 5.49 -6.92 -12.56
CA ILE A 120 4.60 -6.82 -11.41
C ILE A 120 5.15 -5.84 -10.37
N LEU A 121 6.47 -5.78 -10.19
CA LEU A 121 7.09 -4.86 -9.25
C LEU A 121 7.02 -3.40 -9.75
N ASP A 122 7.20 -3.17 -11.06
CA ASP A 122 6.95 -1.85 -11.67
C ASP A 122 5.47 -1.46 -11.65
N ALA A 123 4.55 -2.43 -11.75
CA ALA A 123 3.12 -2.19 -11.53
C ALA A 123 2.81 -1.75 -10.08
N ILE A 124 3.49 -2.34 -9.09
CA ILE A 124 3.38 -1.91 -7.68
C ILE A 124 3.90 -0.47 -7.53
N ASP A 125 5.07 -0.15 -8.13
CA ASP A 125 5.63 1.21 -8.14
C ASP A 125 4.62 2.24 -8.66
N ASP A 126 4.00 1.98 -9.82
CA ASP A 126 3.00 2.85 -10.43
C ASP A 126 1.83 3.16 -9.48
N VAL A 127 1.30 2.13 -8.82
CA VAL A 127 0.18 2.29 -7.87
C VAL A 127 0.61 3.13 -6.67
N LEU A 128 1.80 2.87 -6.11
CA LEU A 128 2.31 3.60 -4.96
C LEU A 128 2.65 5.06 -5.32
N ARG A 129 3.25 5.32 -6.49
CA ARG A 129 3.48 6.67 -7.01
C ARG A 129 2.17 7.44 -7.23
N ARG A 130 1.14 6.77 -7.75
CA ARG A 130 -0.18 7.36 -8.00
C ARG A 130 -0.89 7.82 -6.72
N TYR A 131 -0.84 7.02 -5.65
CA TYR A 131 -1.64 7.26 -4.44
C TYR A 131 -0.85 7.78 -3.22
N LYS A 132 0.48 7.71 -3.23
CA LYS A 132 1.34 8.21 -2.14
C LYS A 132 2.23 9.39 -2.58
N ASN A 133 3.28 9.14 -3.37
CA ASN A 133 4.16 10.20 -3.87
C ASN A 133 4.69 9.90 -5.27
N ARG A 134 4.28 10.69 -6.27
CA ARG A 134 4.63 10.45 -7.68
C ARG A 134 6.11 10.61 -8.04
N TYR A 135 6.89 11.25 -7.18
CA TYR A 135 8.28 11.63 -7.48
C TYR A 135 9.32 10.71 -6.85
N LEU A 136 8.90 9.71 -6.08
CA LEU A 136 9.80 8.78 -5.41
C LEU A 136 9.50 7.35 -5.88
N PRO A 137 10.53 6.50 -6.08
CA PRO A 137 10.35 5.07 -6.25
C PRO A 137 9.47 4.48 -5.15
N PHE A 138 8.55 3.62 -5.56
CA PHE A 138 7.54 2.98 -4.73
C PHE A 138 6.73 3.98 -3.88
N GLY A 139 6.56 5.22 -4.36
CA GLY A 139 5.92 6.28 -3.58
C GLY A 139 6.63 6.63 -2.28
N GLY A 140 7.91 6.27 -2.13
CA GLY A 140 8.68 6.38 -0.88
C GLY A 140 8.23 5.37 0.18
N VAL A 141 7.60 4.25 -0.21
CA VAL A 141 7.40 3.07 0.67
C VAL A 141 8.70 2.27 0.69
N GLN A 142 9.12 1.85 1.88
CA GLN A 142 10.25 0.93 2.02
C GLN A 142 9.80 -0.49 1.63
N LEU A 143 10.59 -1.18 0.83
CA LEU A 143 10.36 -2.59 0.50
C LEU A 143 11.22 -3.51 1.38
N LEU A 144 10.61 -4.53 1.97
CA LEU A 144 11.31 -5.69 2.51
C LEU A 144 10.95 -6.90 1.64
N MET A 145 11.90 -7.32 0.82
CA MET A 145 11.75 -8.42 -0.13
C MET A 145 12.43 -9.65 0.46
N ILE A 146 11.65 -10.68 0.78
CA ILE A 146 12.13 -11.92 1.39
C ILE A 146 12.05 -13.01 0.35
N GLY A 147 13.13 -13.76 0.14
CA GLY A 147 13.09 -14.90 -0.75
C GLY A 147 14.45 -15.55 -0.95
N ASP A 148 14.51 -16.47 -1.91
CA ASP A 148 15.73 -17.18 -2.28
C ASP A 148 15.73 -17.32 -3.80
N LEU A 149 16.67 -16.63 -4.45
CA LEU A 149 16.80 -16.59 -5.91
C LEU A 149 17.18 -17.95 -6.51
N GLN A 150 17.70 -18.85 -5.69
CA GLN A 150 18.08 -20.18 -6.14
C GLN A 150 16.96 -21.21 -6.02
N GLN A 151 15.82 -20.83 -5.45
CA GLN A 151 14.67 -21.73 -5.39
C GLN A 151 13.98 -21.78 -6.76
N LEU A 152 12.93 -20.99 -6.95
CA LEU A 152 12.17 -21.02 -8.20
C LEU A 152 12.13 -19.63 -8.82
N PRO A 153 12.50 -19.50 -10.11
CA PRO A 153 12.31 -18.27 -10.84
C PRO A 153 10.80 -18.00 -11.07
N PRO A 154 10.44 -16.78 -11.49
CA PRO A 154 9.08 -16.54 -11.94
C PRO A 154 8.74 -17.44 -13.13
N ILE A 155 7.52 -17.99 -13.14
CA ILE A 155 7.01 -18.75 -14.30
C ILE A 155 6.51 -17.74 -15.33
N VAL A 156 7.06 -17.80 -16.54
CA VAL A 156 6.73 -16.89 -17.64
C VAL A 156 6.44 -17.71 -18.88
N LYS A 157 5.26 -17.51 -19.48
CA LYS A 157 4.91 -18.17 -20.75
C LYS A 157 5.67 -17.53 -21.90
N GLN A 158 5.89 -18.28 -22.98
CA GLN A 158 6.60 -17.75 -24.17
C GLN A 158 5.93 -16.48 -24.74
N GLU A 159 4.60 -16.47 -24.81
CA GLU A 159 3.83 -15.30 -25.27
C GLU A 159 4.04 -14.07 -24.37
N GLU A 160 4.09 -14.26 -23.05
CA GLU A 160 4.35 -13.18 -22.09
C GLU A 160 5.78 -12.66 -22.23
N MET A 161 6.75 -13.56 -22.44
CA MET A 161 8.15 -13.20 -22.64
C MET A 161 8.36 -12.37 -23.91
N GLN A 162 7.66 -12.70 -25.01
CA GLN A 162 7.72 -11.93 -26.25
C GLN A 162 7.24 -10.48 -26.02
N LEU A 163 6.20 -10.28 -25.22
CA LEU A 163 5.66 -8.94 -24.90
C LEU A 163 6.57 -8.13 -23.98
N LEU A 164 7.21 -8.79 -23.01
CA LEU A 164 7.99 -8.11 -21.96
C LEU A 164 9.47 -7.90 -22.32
N SER A 165 10.04 -8.74 -23.20
CA SER A 165 11.46 -8.67 -23.57
C SER A 165 11.96 -7.33 -24.13
N PRO A 166 11.15 -6.48 -24.80
CA PRO A 166 11.61 -5.15 -25.22
C PRO A 166 11.89 -4.19 -24.06
N TYR A 167 11.30 -4.43 -22.88
CA TYR A 167 11.34 -3.50 -21.74
C TYR A 167 12.26 -3.97 -20.61
N TYR A 168 12.39 -5.28 -20.45
CA TYR A 168 13.12 -5.91 -19.35
C TYR A 168 14.23 -6.81 -19.86
N LYS A 169 15.42 -6.71 -19.25
CA LYS A 169 16.57 -7.57 -19.54
C LYS A 169 16.24 -9.04 -19.28
N SER A 170 15.59 -9.30 -18.15
CA SER A 170 14.97 -10.58 -17.81
C SER A 170 13.83 -10.36 -16.83
N MET A 171 13.11 -11.43 -16.47
CA MET A 171 11.89 -11.32 -15.67
C MET A 171 12.13 -11.37 -14.16
N TYR A 172 13.38 -11.48 -13.70
CA TYR A 172 13.70 -11.44 -12.26
C TYR A 172 13.36 -10.08 -11.65
N PHE A 173 12.90 -10.07 -10.39
CA PHE A 173 12.50 -8.85 -9.69
C PHE A 173 13.59 -7.76 -9.67
N PHE A 174 14.87 -8.13 -9.64
CA PHE A 174 16.00 -7.19 -9.63
C PHE A 174 16.21 -6.45 -10.97
N ASN A 175 15.52 -6.86 -12.03
CA ASN A 175 15.46 -6.15 -13.31
C ASN A 175 14.27 -5.18 -13.42
N CYS A 176 13.51 -5.01 -12.34
CA CYS A 176 12.52 -3.94 -12.20
C CYS A 176 13.17 -2.56 -12.31
N LYS A 177 12.57 -1.66 -13.10
CA LYS A 177 13.13 -0.32 -13.35
C LYS A 177 13.06 0.55 -12.10
N ALA A 178 11.93 0.55 -11.40
CA ALA A 178 11.77 1.30 -10.16
C ALA A 178 12.75 0.84 -9.07
N LEU A 179 13.07 -0.46 -9.01
CA LEU A 179 14.05 -0.98 -8.07
C LEU A 179 15.49 -0.62 -8.45
N GLN A 180 15.81 -0.50 -9.74
CA GLN A 180 17.11 -0.01 -10.20
C GLN A 180 17.32 1.49 -9.93
N GLU A 181 16.24 2.27 -9.94
CA GLU A 181 16.24 3.68 -9.49
C GLU A 181 16.39 3.80 -7.97
N ALA A 182 15.85 2.83 -7.23
CA ALA A 182 15.90 2.82 -5.78
C ALA A 182 17.17 2.17 -5.24
N ASP A 183 17.80 2.77 -4.23
CA ASP A 183 18.92 2.12 -3.55
C ASP A 183 18.42 0.92 -2.72
N MET A 184 19.04 -0.25 -2.92
CA MET A 184 18.69 -1.51 -2.26
C MET A 184 19.92 -2.10 -1.58
N ILE A 185 19.74 -2.59 -0.36
CA ILE A 185 20.72 -3.40 0.35
C ILE A 185 20.30 -4.87 0.36
N SER A 186 21.27 -5.77 0.38
CA SER A 186 21.02 -7.20 0.48
C SER A 186 21.59 -7.75 1.78
N VAL A 187 20.79 -8.50 2.54
CA VAL A 187 21.24 -9.19 3.76
C VAL A 187 21.09 -10.69 3.53
N GLU A 188 22.18 -11.45 3.67
CA GLU A 188 22.15 -12.92 3.55
C GLU A 188 22.23 -13.60 4.91
N LEU A 189 21.24 -14.43 5.22
CA LEU A 189 21.23 -15.27 6.41
C LEU A 189 22.08 -16.52 6.18
N LYS A 190 23.14 -16.65 6.98
CA LYS A 190 24.13 -17.73 6.86
C LYS A 190 23.83 -18.95 7.72
N HIS A 191 23.20 -18.75 8.89
CA HIS A 191 22.94 -19.83 9.84
C HIS A 191 21.79 -20.72 9.37
N ILE A 192 22.08 -21.98 9.02
CA ILE A 192 21.08 -22.99 8.61
C ILE A 192 20.63 -23.76 9.86
N TYR A 193 19.33 -23.78 10.15
CA TYR A 193 18.77 -24.51 11.30
C TYR A 193 18.24 -25.92 10.95
N ARG A 194 18.23 -26.28 9.65
CA ARG A 194 17.41 -27.39 9.13
C ARG A 194 18.18 -28.69 8.82
N GLN A 195 19.51 -28.67 8.68
CA GLN A 195 20.30 -29.81 8.16
C GLN A 195 21.57 -30.02 8.98
N ASP A 196 21.80 -31.25 9.45
CA ASP A 196 22.99 -31.66 10.23
C ASP A 196 24.07 -32.38 9.37
N ASP A 197 23.73 -32.75 8.13
CA ASP A 197 24.63 -33.47 7.20
C ASP A 197 25.52 -32.51 6.39
N ASN A 198 26.74 -32.29 6.88
CA ASN A 198 27.74 -31.44 6.23
C ASN A 198 28.14 -31.90 4.81
N VAL A 199 28.09 -33.21 4.52
CA VAL A 199 28.44 -33.73 3.20
C VAL A 199 27.34 -33.39 2.21
N PHE A 200 26.08 -33.61 2.57
CA PHE A 200 24.97 -33.28 1.71
C PHE A 200 24.81 -31.77 1.50
N ILE A 201 25.02 -30.96 2.54
CA ILE A 201 25.05 -29.49 2.44
C ILE A 201 26.12 -29.04 1.44
N LYS A 202 27.30 -29.67 1.46
CA LYS A 202 28.37 -29.38 0.49
C LYS A 202 27.92 -29.67 -0.93
N ILE A 203 27.36 -30.86 -1.20
CA ILE A 203 26.84 -31.22 -2.53
C ILE A 203 25.77 -30.22 -2.98
N LEU A 204 24.81 -29.90 -2.10
CA LEU A 204 23.76 -28.94 -2.41
C LEU A 204 24.32 -27.57 -2.76
N ASN A 205 25.31 -27.06 -2.02
CA ASN A 205 25.95 -25.78 -2.30
C ASN A 205 26.75 -25.80 -3.61
N GLU A 206 27.43 -26.90 -3.92
CA GLU A 206 28.15 -27.05 -5.19
C GLU A 206 27.18 -27.03 -6.39
N ILE A 207 26.04 -27.71 -6.29
CA ILE A 207 24.97 -27.63 -7.31
C ILE A 207 24.40 -26.21 -7.40
N ARG A 208 24.22 -25.55 -6.24
CA ARG A 208 23.72 -24.17 -6.14
C ARG A 208 24.64 -23.15 -6.82
N ASN A 209 25.94 -23.43 -6.87
CA ASN A 209 26.94 -22.51 -7.39
C ASN A 209 27.50 -22.89 -8.76
N ASP A 210 26.98 -23.95 -9.39
CA ASP A 210 27.50 -24.52 -10.65
C ASP A 210 28.95 -25.04 -10.55
N GLU A 211 29.32 -25.56 -9.38
CA GLU A 211 30.68 -26.00 -9.04
C GLU A 211 30.70 -27.45 -8.59
N LEU A 212 29.82 -28.30 -9.14
CA LEU A 212 29.70 -29.70 -8.74
C LEU A 212 31.01 -30.46 -8.99
N THR A 213 31.70 -30.80 -7.89
CA THR A 213 32.97 -31.50 -7.97
C THR A 213 32.77 -32.97 -8.31
N LYS A 214 33.74 -33.60 -8.98
CA LYS A 214 33.68 -35.03 -9.33
C LYS A 214 33.38 -35.95 -8.13
N PRO A 215 33.99 -35.77 -6.94
CA PRO A 215 33.65 -36.58 -5.77
C PRO A 215 32.19 -36.42 -5.31
N SER A 216 31.66 -35.19 -5.33
CA SER A 216 30.26 -34.91 -5.00
C SER A 216 29.29 -35.49 -6.03
N TYR A 217 29.64 -35.40 -7.33
CA TYR A 217 28.91 -36.06 -8.40
C TYR A 217 28.87 -37.57 -8.20
N ASP A 218 30.01 -38.21 -7.90
CA ASP A 218 30.08 -39.66 -7.69
C ASP A 218 29.23 -40.10 -6.48
N LEU A 219 29.22 -39.32 -5.40
CA LEU A 219 28.37 -39.57 -4.23
C LEU A 219 26.88 -39.45 -4.57
N LEU A 220 26.50 -38.43 -5.33
CA LEU A 220 25.12 -38.22 -5.76
C LEU A 220 24.68 -39.30 -6.75
N HIS A 221 25.57 -39.73 -7.65
CA HIS A 221 25.32 -40.78 -8.63
C HIS A 221 25.11 -42.15 -7.98
N LYS A 222 25.69 -42.42 -6.79
CA LYS A 222 25.37 -43.64 -6.02
C LYS A 222 23.89 -43.72 -5.61
N ARG A 223 23.17 -42.59 -5.62
CA ARG A 223 21.73 -42.53 -5.33
C ARG A 223 20.86 -42.69 -6.57
N HIS A 224 21.46 -42.83 -7.76
CA HIS A 224 20.74 -43.13 -8.99
C HIS A 224 20.33 -44.61 -9.03
N ILE A 225 19.02 -44.84 -8.90
CA ILE A 225 18.42 -46.17 -8.92
C ILE A 225 17.34 -46.16 -10.00
N PRO A 226 17.65 -46.63 -11.22
CA PRO A 226 16.69 -46.59 -12.32
C PRO A 226 15.50 -47.50 -12.03
N ASN A 227 14.30 -47.05 -12.39
CA ASN A 227 13.03 -47.75 -12.14
C ASN A 227 12.76 -48.10 -10.67
N PHE A 228 13.29 -47.31 -9.73
CA PHE A 228 13.02 -47.49 -8.31
C PHE A 228 11.52 -47.43 -8.02
N LYS A 229 11.01 -48.53 -7.47
CA LYS A 229 9.65 -48.57 -6.90
C LYS A 229 9.79 -48.50 -5.39
N PRO A 230 9.30 -47.42 -4.75
CA PRO A 230 9.30 -47.35 -3.30
C PRO A 230 8.58 -48.57 -2.71
N PRO A 231 9.15 -49.22 -1.67
CA PRO A 231 8.42 -50.23 -0.93
C PRO A 231 7.13 -49.64 -0.34
N ASP A 232 6.10 -50.45 -0.17
CA ASP A 232 4.87 -49.97 0.47
C ASP A 232 5.16 -49.52 1.91
N ASN A 233 4.50 -48.46 2.36
CA ASN A 233 4.66 -47.85 3.70
C ASN A 233 6.09 -47.41 4.06
N SER A 234 6.94 -47.14 3.08
CA SER A 234 8.33 -46.74 3.31
C SER A 234 8.55 -45.22 3.47
N GLY A 235 7.48 -44.42 3.36
CA GLY A 235 7.51 -42.96 3.58
C GLY A 235 8.12 -42.13 2.44
N TYR A 236 8.47 -42.75 1.30
CA TYR A 236 8.99 -42.02 0.15
C TYR A 236 7.91 -41.16 -0.52
N ILE A 237 8.26 -39.93 -0.85
CA ILE A 237 7.46 -39.04 -1.69
C ILE A 237 8.14 -38.82 -3.04
N THR A 238 7.38 -38.92 -4.13
CA THR A 238 7.86 -38.63 -5.49
C THR A 238 7.71 -37.14 -5.82
N LEU A 239 8.81 -36.48 -6.19
CA LEU A 239 8.80 -35.11 -6.65
C LEU A 239 8.67 -35.07 -8.18
N THR A 240 7.59 -34.49 -8.68
CA THR A 240 7.31 -34.36 -10.11
C THR A 240 7.38 -32.90 -10.57
N THR A 241 7.45 -32.67 -11.87
CA THR A 241 7.48 -31.31 -12.43
C THR A 241 6.07 -30.73 -12.63
N HIS A 242 5.07 -31.59 -12.91
CA HIS A 242 3.72 -31.16 -13.28
C HIS A 242 2.64 -31.67 -12.33
N ASN A 243 1.66 -30.81 -12.00
CA ASN A 243 0.56 -31.15 -11.09
C ASN A 243 -0.26 -32.34 -11.59
N ARG A 244 -0.46 -32.45 -12.91
CA ARG A 244 -1.17 -33.58 -13.53
C ARG A 244 -0.50 -34.91 -13.20
N GLN A 245 0.82 -35.00 -13.30
CA GLN A 245 1.56 -36.23 -12.99
C GLN A 245 1.45 -36.61 -11.50
N ALA A 246 1.58 -35.62 -10.61
CA ALA A 246 1.42 -35.86 -9.17
C ALA A 246 0.02 -36.38 -8.83
N ASN A 247 -1.02 -35.81 -9.44
CA ASN A 247 -2.39 -36.24 -9.22
C ASN A 247 -2.62 -37.67 -9.72
N ILE A 248 -2.13 -38.02 -10.90
CA ILE A 248 -2.24 -39.38 -11.45
C ILE A 248 -1.62 -40.41 -10.49
N ILE A 249 -0.38 -40.17 -10.02
CA ILE A 249 0.29 -41.10 -9.10
C ILE A 249 -0.50 -41.26 -7.80
N ASN A 250 -0.99 -40.14 -7.24
CA ASN A 250 -1.77 -40.17 -6.00
C ASN A 250 -3.11 -40.90 -6.17
N GLU A 251 -3.81 -40.70 -7.28
CA GLU A 251 -5.08 -41.37 -7.59
C GLU A 251 -4.89 -42.86 -7.84
N GLU A 252 -3.87 -43.24 -8.61
CA GLU A 252 -3.53 -44.64 -8.87
C GLU A 252 -3.19 -45.37 -7.57
N LYS A 253 -2.34 -44.79 -6.72
CA LYS A 253 -1.97 -45.37 -5.42
C LYS A 253 -3.17 -45.49 -4.48
N LEU A 254 -4.01 -44.47 -4.39
CA LEU A 254 -5.24 -44.53 -3.60
C LEU A 254 -6.21 -45.60 -4.12
N SER A 255 -6.30 -45.78 -5.44
CA SER A 255 -7.19 -46.78 -6.06
C SER A 255 -6.77 -48.21 -5.73
N GLN A 256 -5.47 -48.47 -5.63
CA GLN A 256 -4.87 -49.79 -5.34
C GLN A 256 -5.10 -50.25 -3.89
N LEU A 257 -5.29 -49.32 -2.95
CA LEU A 257 -5.57 -49.65 -1.55
C LEU A 257 -6.93 -50.34 -1.41
N LYS A 258 -7.00 -51.34 -0.54
CA LYS A 258 -8.25 -52.01 -0.16
C LYS A 258 -9.06 -51.09 0.77
N GLY A 259 -10.35 -51.37 0.91
CA GLY A 259 -11.23 -50.62 1.81
C GLY A 259 -12.02 -49.50 1.13
N LYS A 260 -12.94 -48.92 1.92
CA LYS A 260 -13.89 -47.90 1.48
C LYS A 260 -13.20 -46.54 1.40
N ILE A 261 -13.51 -45.75 0.36
CA ILE A 261 -13.08 -44.35 0.28
C ILE A 261 -13.91 -43.52 1.26
N HIS A 262 -13.24 -42.81 2.15
CA HIS A 262 -13.81 -41.77 2.99
C HIS A 262 -13.57 -40.42 2.31
N THR A 263 -14.63 -39.61 2.17
CA THR A 263 -14.56 -38.27 1.57
C THR A 263 -14.93 -37.24 2.61
N PHE A 264 -14.06 -36.26 2.81
CA PHE A 264 -14.25 -35.16 3.76
C PHE A 264 -14.37 -33.86 2.99
N GLU A 265 -15.55 -33.24 3.07
CA GLU A 265 -15.80 -31.93 2.47
C GLU A 265 -15.30 -30.81 3.39
N ALA A 266 -14.66 -29.81 2.80
CA ALA A 266 -14.21 -28.62 3.50
C ALA A 266 -15.38 -27.68 3.82
N SER A 267 -15.29 -26.95 4.94
CA SER A 267 -16.23 -25.88 5.26
C SER A 267 -15.64 -24.53 4.91
N VAL A 268 -16.29 -23.79 4.02
CA VAL A 268 -15.88 -22.43 3.62
C VAL A 268 -16.91 -21.43 4.13
N LYS A 269 -16.45 -20.40 4.85
CA LYS A 269 -17.29 -19.31 5.35
C LYS A 269 -16.73 -17.97 4.87
N GLY A 270 -17.60 -17.03 4.52
CA GLY A 270 -17.19 -15.70 4.05
C GLY A 270 -16.53 -15.73 2.67
N THR A 271 -15.58 -14.82 2.42
CA THR A 271 -14.90 -14.66 1.13
C THR A 271 -13.57 -15.43 1.13
N PHE A 272 -13.52 -16.56 0.42
CA PHE A 272 -12.30 -17.35 0.24
C PHE A 272 -12.26 -17.92 -1.18
N SER A 273 -11.24 -17.56 -1.97
CA SER A 273 -11.13 -17.98 -3.37
C SER A 273 -10.72 -19.45 -3.50
N GLU A 274 -11.36 -20.20 -4.40
CA GLU A 274 -11.05 -21.61 -4.69
C GLU A 274 -9.59 -21.82 -5.10
N TYR A 275 -9.02 -20.90 -5.88
CA TYR A 275 -7.62 -20.95 -6.31
C TYR A 275 -6.61 -20.76 -5.17
N ALA A 276 -7.08 -20.32 -3.99
CA ALA A 276 -6.26 -20.09 -2.81
C ALA A 276 -6.46 -21.17 -1.73
N TYR A 277 -7.25 -22.22 -2.00
CA TYR A 277 -7.48 -23.27 -1.02
C TYR A 277 -6.15 -23.95 -0.63
N PRO A 278 -5.84 -24.01 0.68
CA PRO A 278 -4.59 -24.56 1.18
C PRO A 278 -4.58 -26.10 1.15
N ALA A 279 -5.76 -26.72 1.14
CA ALA A 279 -5.97 -28.16 1.08
C ALA A 279 -7.06 -28.50 0.05
N ASP A 280 -7.22 -29.78 -0.27
CA ASP A 280 -8.27 -30.24 -1.19
C ASP A 280 -9.66 -30.00 -0.57
N TYR A 281 -10.57 -29.44 -1.37
CA TYR A 281 -11.96 -29.21 -0.96
C TYR A 281 -12.65 -30.53 -0.62
N ASN A 282 -12.46 -31.54 -1.48
CA ASN A 282 -12.92 -32.91 -1.26
C ASN A 282 -11.71 -33.80 -0.98
N LEU A 283 -11.36 -33.94 0.30
CA LEU A 283 -10.25 -34.81 0.71
C LEU A 283 -10.71 -36.26 0.69
N LYS A 284 -10.15 -37.07 -0.21
CA LYS A 284 -10.46 -38.49 -0.37
C LYS A 284 -9.33 -39.34 0.21
N LEU A 285 -9.65 -40.21 1.17
CA LEU A 285 -8.70 -41.06 1.86
C LEU A 285 -9.22 -42.49 2.01
N LYS A 286 -8.30 -43.43 2.25
CA LYS A 286 -8.54 -44.81 2.67
C LYS A 286 -7.61 -45.14 3.83
N THR A 287 -7.89 -46.19 4.59
CA THR A 287 -6.89 -46.77 5.50
C THR A 287 -5.67 -47.16 4.68
N ASP A 288 -4.48 -47.03 5.27
CA ASP A 288 -3.17 -47.21 4.63
C ASP A 288 -2.81 -46.12 3.58
N ALA A 289 -3.58 -45.03 3.48
CA ALA A 289 -3.23 -43.92 2.60
C ALA A 289 -2.03 -43.14 3.16
N GLN A 290 -1.02 -42.88 2.31
CA GLN A 290 0.10 -42.02 2.64
C GLN A 290 -0.33 -40.55 2.52
N VAL A 291 -0.24 -39.83 3.63
CA VAL A 291 -0.66 -38.43 3.74
C VAL A 291 0.47 -37.55 4.25
N MET A 292 0.38 -36.26 3.93
CA MET A 292 1.29 -35.23 4.41
C MET A 292 0.51 -34.13 5.11
N PHE A 293 1.05 -33.67 6.24
CA PHE A 293 0.53 -32.56 7.02
C PHE A 293 0.75 -31.22 6.30
N LEU A 294 -0.27 -30.36 6.28
CA LEU A 294 -0.29 -29.07 5.57
C LEU A 294 -0.09 -27.86 6.48
N LYS A 295 -0.13 -28.06 7.80
CA LYS A 295 -0.06 -27.03 8.83
C LYS A 295 0.78 -27.54 9.98
N ASN A 296 1.42 -26.64 10.71
CA ASN A 296 2.02 -27.00 12.00
C ASN A 296 0.90 -27.23 13.02
N ASP A 297 1.08 -28.20 13.90
CA ASP A 297 0.11 -28.47 14.97
C ASP A 297 -0.10 -27.21 15.82
N SER A 298 -1.35 -26.76 15.87
CA SER A 298 -1.76 -25.57 16.61
C SER A 298 -1.84 -25.82 18.12
N SER A 299 -1.83 -27.09 18.55
CA SER A 299 -1.86 -27.48 19.95
C SER A 299 -0.53 -27.20 20.67
N SER A 300 -0.57 -27.17 22.00
CA SER A 300 0.64 -27.02 22.82
C SER A 300 1.62 -28.18 22.67
N GLU A 301 1.14 -29.35 22.23
CA GLU A 301 1.93 -30.58 22.13
C GLU A 301 2.82 -30.62 20.88
N LYS A 302 2.49 -29.82 19.84
CA LYS A 302 3.27 -29.70 18.59
C LYS A 302 3.64 -31.04 17.95
N ARG A 303 2.67 -31.96 17.86
CA ARG A 303 2.87 -33.36 17.45
C ARG A 303 3.27 -33.54 15.98
N TYR A 304 2.87 -32.59 15.13
CA TYR A 304 3.22 -32.58 13.70
C TYR A 304 3.60 -31.19 13.19
N TYR A 305 4.29 -31.18 12.06
CA TYR A 305 4.70 -29.98 11.34
C TYR A 305 4.34 -30.07 9.86
N ASN A 306 4.22 -28.93 9.19
CA ASN A 306 3.93 -28.85 7.77
C ASN A 306 5.02 -29.58 6.94
N GLY A 307 4.62 -30.62 6.20
CA GLY A 307 5.50 -31.50 5.43
C GLY A 307 5.79 -32.85 6.08
N LYS A 308 5.42 -33.10 7.35
CA LYS A 308 5.54 -34.43 7.98
C LYS A 308 4.67 -35.43 7.19
N ILE A 309 5.19 -36.63 6.95
CA ILE A 309 4.50 -37.71 6.21
C ILE A 309 4.09 -38.80 7.20
N GLY A 310 2.90 -39.34 7.02
CA GLY A 310 2.38 -40.46 7.79
C GLY A 310 1.41 -41.31 6.98
N VAL A 311 0.93 -42.38 7.61
CA VAL A 311 -0.01 -43.34 7.04
C VAL A 311 -1.30 -43.31 7.86
N VAL A 312 -2.44 -43.24 7.18
CA VAL A 312 -3.75 -43.26 7.85
C VAL A 312 -4.04 -44.64 8.43
N THR A 313 -4.23 -44.74 9.73
CA THR A 313 -4.55 -45.98 10.45
C THR A 313 -6.04 -46.14 10.70
N GLY A 314 -6.77 -45.04 10.86
CA GLY A 314 -8.17 -45.07 11.23
C GLY A 314 -8.92 -43.78 10.93
N PHE A 315 -10.25 -43.89 10.96
CA PHE A 315 -11.18 -42.78 10.83
C PHE A 315 -12.16 -42.82 12.00
N ASP A 316 -12.33 -41.70 12.67
CA ASP A 316 -13.37 -41.50 13.68
C ASP A 316 -14.35 -40.39 13.22
N GLU A 317 -15.38 -40.09 14.01
CA GLU A 317 -16.39 -39.08 13.66
C GLU A 317 -15.80 -37.70 13.37
N ASN A 318 -14.78 -37.29 14.14
CA ASN A 318 -14.21 -35.94 14.07
C ASN A 318 -12.70 -35.89 13.84
N THR A 319 -12.01 -37.05 13.85
CA THR A 319 -10.55 -37.13 13.74
C THR A 319 -10.13 -38.19 12.73
N ILE A 320 -8.92 -38.03 12.21
CA ILE A 320 -8.23 -39.02 11.38
C ILE A 320 -6.97 -39.44 12.13
N SER A 321 -6.82 -40.74 12.37
CA SER A 321 -5.62 -41.27 13.03
C SER A 321 -4.52 -41.48 11.99
N VAL A 322 -3.34 -40.91 12.26
CA VAL A 322 -2.18 -40.96 11.37
C VAL A 322 -0.96 -41.44 12.15
N MET A 323 -0.37 -42.54 11.70
CA MET A 323 0.91 -43.04 12.22
C MET A 323 2.06 -42.47 11.39
N CYS A 324 3.01 -41.78 12.02
CA CYS A 324 4.19 -41.28 11.34
C CYS A 324 5.40 -42.18 11.59
N GLU A 325 6.33 -42.21 10.64
CA GLU A 325 7.59 -42.95 10.80
C GLU A 325 8.39 -42.38 11.99
N GLY A 326 8.69 -43.23 12.98
CA GLY A 326 9.45 -42.86 14.19
C GLY A 326 8.61 -42.44 15.40
N ASP A 327 7.31 -42.26 15.25
CA ASP A 327 6.41 -41.99 16.38
C ASP A 327 5.98 -43.32 17.04
N THR A 328 5.83 -43.32 18.37
CA THR A 328 5.36 -44.51 19.13
C THR A 328 3.85 -44.58 19.25
N GLU A 329 3.16 -43.46 19.03
CA GLU A 329 1.71 -43.31 19.18
C GLU A 329 1.09 -42.70 17.92
N GLU A 330 -0.17 -43.03 17.67
CA GLU A 330 -0.93 -42.46 16.58
C GLU A 330 -1.27 -40.99 16.87
N ILE A 331 -1.16 -40.15 15.85
CA ILE A 331 -1.57 -38.74 15.94
C ILE A 331 -3.04 -38.64 15.53
N GLU A 332 -3.88 -38.21 16.46
CA GLU A 332 -5.26 -37.83 16.16
C GLU A 332 -5.32 -36.44 15.53
N VAL A 333 -5.70 -36.40 14.25
CA VAL A 333 -5.73 -35.17 13.45
C VAL A 333 -7.15 -34.64 13.37
N GLY A 334 -7.39 -33.49 13.99
CA GLY A 334 -8.64 -32.74 13.86
C GLY A 334 -8.68 -31.83 12.64
N ARG A 335 -9.85 -31.23 12.37
CA ARG A 335 -9.97 -30.17 11.37
C ARG A 335 -9.26 -28.89 11.82
N GLU A 336 -8.58 -28.26 10.89
CA GLU A 336 -7.86 -27.00 11.08
C GLU A 336 -8.47 -25.89 10.22
N THR A 337 -8.38 -24.66 10.72
CA THR A 337 -8.90 -23.48 10.04
C THR A 337 -7.76 -22.63 9.48
N TRP A 338 -7.90 -22.20 8.24
CA TRP A 338 -7.10 -21.16 7.59
C TRP A 338 -7.95 -19.92 7.40
N GLU A 339 -7.36 -18.78 7.69
CA GLU A 339 -8.03 -17.49 7.68
C GLU A 339 -7.63 -16.71 6.43
N ASN A 340 -8.61 -16.06 5.81
CA ASN A 340 -8.39 -15.06 4.78
C ASN A 340 -8.65 -13.69 5.37
N ILE A 341 -7.66 -12.82 5.26
CA ILE A 341 -7.69 -11.48 5.85
C ILE A 341 -7.78 -10.40 4.78
N ARG A 342 -8.19 -9.21 5.19
CA ARG A 342 -8.08 -7.99 4.41
C ARG A 342 -7.54 -6.89 5.30
N TYR A 343 -6.62 -6.09 4.78
CA TYR A 343 -6.17 -4.90 5.48
C TYR A 343 -7.26 -3.82 5.48
N ASN A 344 -7.51 -3.25 6.66
CA ASN A 344 -8.38 -2.11 6.86
C ASN A 344 -7.72 -1.09 7.81
N ILE A 345 -8.33 0.07 7.98
CA ILE A 345 -7.90 1.08 8.94
C ILE A 345 -8.87 1.09 10.12
N ASN A 346 -8.34 0.89 11.33
CA ASN A 346 -9.11 1.04 12.54
C ASN A 346 -9.61 2.49 12.68
N HIS A 347 -10.91 2.69 12.90
CA HIS A 347 -11.49 4.03 12.95
C HIS A 347 -11.02 4.87 14.15
N GLU A 348 -10.67 4.22 15.26
CA GLU A 348 -10.27 4.85 16.53
C GLU A 348 -8.75 5.06 16.59
N THR A 349 -7.97 3.99 16.46
CA THR A 349 -6.51 4.04 16.57
C THR A 349 -5.86 4.64 15.32
N LYS A 350 -6.59 4.63 14.20
CA LYS A 350 -6.13 4.94 12.83
C LYS A 350 -5.09 3.98 12.29
N GLU A 351 -4.75 2.90 13.00
CA GLU A 351 -3.73 1.93 12.58
C GLU A 351 -4.25 0.98 11.50
N ILE A 352 -3.33 0.36 10.75
CA ILE A 352 -3.67 -0.70 9.83
C ILE A 352 -3.95 -1.96 10.66
N GLN A 353 -5.12 -2.56 10.45
CA GLN A 353 -5.52 -3.80 11.09
C GLN A 353 -5.91 -4.84 10.05
N GLU A 354 -6.02 -6.08 10.50
CA GLU A 354 -6.38 -7.24 9.69
C GLU A 354 -7.81 -7.63 10.02
N ASP A 355 -8.72 -7.42 9.07
CA ASP A 355 -10.10 -7.85 9.19
C ASP A 355 -10.23 -9.25 8.60
N PHE A 356 -10.77 -10.17 9.39
CA PHE A 356 -11.13 -11.50 8.92
C PHE A 356 -12.31 -11.41 7.94
N ILE A 357 -12.12 -11.90 6.71
CA ILE A 357 -13.17 -11.86 5.67
C ILE A 357 -13.70 -13.25 5.31
N GLY A 358 -13.01 -14.32 5.71
CA GLY A 358 -13.46 -15.68 5.48
C GLY A 358 -12.51 -16.72 6.05
N SER A 359 -13.00 -17.94 6.19
CA SER A 359 -12.24 -19.10 6.65
C SER A 359 -12.44 -20.29 5.74
N TYR A 360 -11.40 -21.09 5.61
CA TYR A 360 -11.42 -22.42 5.04
C TYR A 360 -11.09 -23.43 6.15
N THR A 361 -11.97 -24.40 6.41
CA THR A 361 -11.79 -25.41 7.47
C THR A 361 -11.76 -26.80 6.87
N GLN A 362 -10.68 -27.54 7.09
CA GLN A 362 -10.48 -28.91 6.57
C GLN A 362 -9.46 -29.65 7.43
N PHE A 363 -9.40 -30.98 7.34
CA PHE A 363 -8.26 -31.72 7.87
C PHE A 363 -6.96 -31.24 7.20
N PRO A 364 -5.89 -30.95 7.95
CA PRO A 364 -4.61 -30.46 7.42
C PRO A 364 -3.80 -31.58 6.76
N LEU A 365 -4.43 -32.37 5.90
CA LEU A 365 -3.86 -33.54 5.25
C LEU A 365 -4.08 -33.46 3.73
N ARG A 366 -3.14 -34.05 2.99
CA ARG A 366 -3.27 -34.34 1.56
C ARG A 366 -2.58 -35.64 1.21
N LEU A 367 -2.97 -36.25 0.10
CA LEU A 367 -2.23 -37.39 -0.45
C LEU A 367 -0.78 -37.00 -0.75
N ALA A 368 0.13 -37.92 -0.43
CA ALA A 368 1.56 -37.64 -0.36
C ALA A 368 2.44 -38.73 -0.98
N TRP A 369 1.93 -39.54 -1.91
CA TRP A 369 2.80 -40.37 -2.75
C TRP A 369 3.56 -39.53 -3.76
N ALA A 370 2.94 -38.46 -4.27
CA ALA A 370 3.58 -37.52 -5.18
C ALA A 370 3.20 -36.07 -4.91
N ILE A 371 4.14 -35.16 -5.13
CA ILE A 371 3.96 -33.71 -5.09
C ILE A 371 4.80 -33.05 -6.17
N THR A 372 4.39 -31.88 -6.64
CA THR A 372 5.23 -31.12 -7.56
C THR A 372 6.38 -30.42 -6.84
N ILE A 373 7.51 -30.24 -7.53
CA ILE A 373 8.65 -29.48 -7.04
C ILE A 373 8.19 -28.09 -6.55
N HIS A 374 7.35 -27.40 -7.32
CA HIS A 374 6.75 -26.11 -6.92
C HIS A 374 5.97 -26.17 -5.61
N LYS A 375 5.08 -27.16 -5.42
CA LYS A 375 4.29 -27.29 -4.18
C LYS A 375 5.11 -27.83 -3.00
N SER A 376 6.29 -28.39 -3.26
CA SER A 376 7.21 -28.86 -2.22
C SER A 376 8.09 -27.75 -1.65
N GLN A 377 8.06 -26.55 -2.23
CA GLN A 377 8.88 -25.42 -1.77
C GLN A 377 8.63 -25.11 -0.28
N GLY A 378 9.71 -24.86 0.44
CA GLY A 378 9.67 -24.66 1.89
C GLY A 378 9.50 -25.95 2.72
N LEU A 379 9.05 -27.07 2.13
CA LEU A 379 8.89 -28.37 2.81
C LEU A 379 10.20 -29.15 2.90
N THR A 380 10.21 -30.16 3.76
CA THR A 380 11.37 -31.04 3.98
C THR A 380 10.90 -32.46 4.28
N PHE A 381 11.54 -33.43 3.64
CA PHE A 381 11.19 -34.84 3.67
C PHE A 381 12.35 -35.70 4.14
N GLU A 382 12.03 -36.80 4.82
CA GLU A 382 13.02 -37.81 5.20
C GLU A 382 13.51 -38.59 3.98
N LYS A 383 12.58 -38.97 3.09
CA LYS A 383 12.87 -39.79 1.92
C LYS A 383 12.14 -39.24 0.69
N ALA A 384 12.86 -39.05 -0.41
CA ALA A 384 12.29 -38.49 -1.63
C ALA A 384 12.82 -39.19 -2.89
N VAL A 385 11.93 -39.43 -3.85
CA VAL A 385 12.27 -39.90 -5.20
C VAL A 385 12.17 -38.72 -6.15
N ILE A 386 13.25 -38.45 -6.89
CA ILE A 386 13.35 -37.27 -7.75
C ILE A 386 13.69 -37.70 -9.17
N ASP A 387 12.90 -37.23 -10.13
CA ASP A 387 13.23 -37.26 -11.54
C ASP A 387 13.93 -35.95 -11.92
N ALA A 388 15.26 -35.97 -11.86
CA ALA A 388 16.08 -34.80 -12.16
C ALA A 388 16.18 -34.49 -13.66
N SER A 389 15.95 -35.49 -14.53
CA SER A 389 16.05 -35.32 -15.99
C SER A 389 14.89 -34.50 -16.58
N ALA A 390 13.77 -34.43 -15.86
CA ALA A 390 12.60 -33.65 -16.25
C ALA A 390 12.71 -32.15 -15.87
N ALA A 391 13.75 -31.73 -15.15
CA ALA A 391 13.94 -30.34 -14.76
C ALA A 391 14.13 -29.45 -16.00
N PHE A 392 13.34 -28.39 -16.10
CA PHE A 392 13.27 -27.54 -17.30
C PHE A 392 13.59 -26.07 -17.01
N ALA A 393 13.72 -25.70 -15.73
CA ALA A 393 14.00 -24.33 -15.32
C ALA A 393 15.15 -24.28 -14.31
N HIS A 394 15.83 -23.13 -14.29
CA HIS A 394 16.86 -22.79 -13.32
C HIS A 394 16.43 -23.11 -11.88
N GLY A 395 17.35 -23.68 -11.10
CA GLY A 395 17.13 -23.95 -9.67
C GLY A 395 16.20 -25.12 -9.35
N GLN A 396 15.42 -25.67 -10.30
CA GLN A 396 14.48 -26.76 -10.03
C GLN A 396 15.16 -28.02 -9.47
N THR A 397 16.31 -28.41 -10.04
CA THR A 397 17.11 -29.54 -9.55
C THR A 397 17.58 -29.30 -8.12
N TYR A 398 18.11 -28.10 -7.83
CA TYR A 398 18.51 -27.70 -6.48
C TYR A 398 17.32 -27.70 -5.50
N VAL A 399 16.17 -27.16 -5.91
CA VAL A 399 14.95 -27.15 -5.07
C VAL A 399 14.53 -28.56 -4.75
N ALA A 400 14.49 -29.45 -5.75
CA ALA A 400 14.08 -30.83 -5.56
C ALA A 400 15.04 -31.54 -4.58
N LEU A 401 16.35 -31.47 -4.83
CA LEU A 401 17.37 -32.11 -3.98
C LEU A 401 17.34 -31.56 -2.55
N SER A 402 17.22 -30.24 -2.39
CA SER A 402 17.17 -29.58 -1.08
C SER A 402 15.89 -29.88 -0.28
N ARG A 403 14.91 -30.60 -0.84
CA ARG A 403 13.76 -31.08 -0.07
C ARG A 403 14.11 -32.24 0.85
N CYS A 404 15.16 -33.02 0.56
CA CYS A 404 15.56 -34.14 1.40
C CYS A 404 16.39 -33.66 2.60
N LYS A 405 16.30 -34.35 3.75
CA LYS A 405 17.16 -34.04 4.92
C LYS A 405 18.58 -34.58 4.76
N THR A 406 18.72 -35.78 4.23
CA THR A 406 19.98 -36.50 4.12
C THR A 406 20.20 -37.03 2.70
N LEU A 407 21.45 -37.31 2.34
CA LEU A 407 21.78 -37.92 1.05
C LEU A 407 21.22 -39.36 0.94
N GLU A 408 21.16 -40.09 2.05
CA GLU A 408 20.66 -41.47 2.11
C GLU A 408 19.15 -41.56 1.89
N GLY A 409 18.39 -40.52 2.25
CA GLY A 409 16.96 -40.44 2.00
C GLY A 409 16.60 -40.17 0.53
N LEU A 410 17.56 -39.69 -0.26
CA LEU A 410 17.35 -39.29 -1.65
C LEU A 410 17.45 -40.49 -2.60
N VAL A 411 16.54 -40.61 -3.56
CA VAL A 411 16.68 -41.53 -4.69
C VAL A 411 16.47 -40.77 -5.99
N LEU A 412 17.37 -40.94 -6.95
CA LEU A 412 17.26 -40.36 -8.28
C LEU A 412 16.74 -41.42 -9.24
N SER A 413 15.58 -41.18 -9.86
CA SER A 413 15.02 -42.10 -10.86
C SER A 413 15.70 -41.97 -12.22
N SER A 414 16.37 -40.84 -12.46
CA SER A 414 17.15 -40.53 -13.65
C SER A 414 18.54 -40.04 -13.25
N ALA A 415 19.55 -40.31 -14.07
CA ALA A 415 20.88 -39.73 -13.87
C ALA A 415 20.79 -38.20 -14.00
N ILE A 416 21.54 -37.47 -13.17
CA ILE A 416 21.69 -36.03 -13.31
C ILE A 416 22.69 -35.79 -14.43
N SER A 417 22.21 -35.31 -15.59
CA SER A 417 23.10 -34.81 -16.63
C SER A 417 23.62 -33.43 -16.24
N GLU A 418 24.80 -33.06 -16.76
CA GLU A 418 25.32 -31.69 -16.61
C GLU A 418 24.31 -30.63 -17.11
N SER A 419 23.55 -30.96 -18.16
CA SER A 419 22.47 -30.12 -18.68
C SER A 419 21.26 -29.92 -17.75
N ALA A 420 21.09 -30.77 -16.73
CA ALA A 420 20.01 -30.66 -15.74
C ALA A 420 20.35 -29.70 -14.59
N ILE A 421 21.62 -29.30 -14.48
CA ILE A 421 22.07 -28.21 -13.60
C ILE A 421 22.01 -26.93 -14.43
N ILE A 422 20.80 -26.40 -14.59
CA ILE A 422 20.58 -25.14 -15.29
C ILE A 422 20.98 -24.03 -14.32
N CYS A 423 22.07 -23.33 -14.62
CA CYS A 423 22.53 -22.14 -13.92
C CYS A 423 22.32 -20.88 -14.77
N ASP A 424 21.69 -19.87 -14.16
CA ASP A 424 21.34 -18.62 -14.79
C ASP A 424 22.40 -17.61 -14.39
N THR A 425 23.18 -17.17 -15.37
CA THR A 425 24.33 -16.31 -15.16
C THR A 425 23.93 -15.00 -14.47
N GLU A 426 22.74 -14.47 -14.73
CA GLU A 426 22.27 -13.24 -14.07
C GLU A 426 22.04 -13.47 -12.57
N VAL A 427 21.47 -14.61 -12.20
CA VAL A 427 21.24 -14.97 -10.80
C VAL A 427 22.56 -15.17 -10.08
N THR A 428 23.51 -15.85 -10.71
CA THR A 428 24.85 -16.06 -10.16
C THR A 428 25.61 -14.74 -9.96
N GLU A 429 25.59 -13.85 -10.95
CA GLU A 429 26.19 -12.51 -10.85
C GLU A 429 25.55 -11.68 -9.73
N PHE A 430 24.23 -11.69 -9.64
CA PHE A 430 23.49 -10.97 -8.60
C PHE A 430 23.79 -11.50 -7.19
N ASN A 431 23.90 -12.82 -7.02
CA ASN A 431 24.28 -13.42 -5.75
C ASN A 431 25.70 -13.03 -5.35
N LYS A 432 26.67 -13.09 -6.28
CA LYS A 432 28.05 -12.64 -6.02
C LYS A 432 28.12 -11.17 -5.61
N LEU A 433 27.33 -10.31 -6.25
CA LEU A 433 27.19 -8.90 -5.86
C LEU A 433 26.59 -8.74 -4.46
N THR A 434 25.58 -9.55 -4.11
CA THR A 434 24.95 -9.56 -2.79
C THR A 434 25.91 -10.01 -1.70
N GLU A 435 26.68 -11.06 -1.94
CA GLU A 435 27.70 -11.55 -1.00
C GLU A 435 28.81 -10.52 -0.77
N LYS A 436 29.26 -9.85 -1.84
CA LYS A 436 30.31 -8.83 -1.77
C LYS A 436 29.86 -7.54 -1.08
N ASN A 437 28.57 -7.18 -1.18
CA ASN A 437 28.02 -5.90 -0.73
C ASN A 437 27.11 -6.02 0.50
N GLN A 438 27.36 -6.99 1.38
CA GLN A 438 26.65 -7.11 2.66
C GLN A 438 26.78 -5.81 3.47
N PRO A 439 25.67 -5.28 4.02
CA PRO A 439 25.73 -4.09 4.85
C PRO A 439 26.41 -4.41 6.18
N ASP A 440 27.05 -3.40 6.76
CA ASP A 440 27.63 -3.44 8.10
C ASP A 440 26.95 -2.41 9.02
N GLU A 441 27.37 -2.39 10.28
CA GLU A 441 26.86 -1.43 11.28
C GLU A 441 27.17 0.03 10.90
N ASN A 442 28.22 0.30 10.11
CA ASN A 442 28.53 1.66 9.65
C ASN A 442 27.54 2.13 8.59
N LYS A 443 27.26 1.28 7.58
CA LYS A 443 26.25 1.53 6.56
C LYS A 443 24.85 1.66 7.15
N LEU A 444 24.56 0.92 8.22
CA LEU A 444 23.32 1.10 9.00
C LEU A 444 23.27 2.50 9.59
N LYS A 445 24.30 2.93 10.32
CA LYS A 445 24.34 4.27 10.93
C LYS A 445 24.17 5.37 9.87
N GLU A 446 24.89 5.29 8.76
CA GLU A 446 24.76 6.24 7.65
C GLU A 446 23.34 6.27 7.08
N ALA A 447 22.72 5.11 6.88
CA ALA A 447 21.34 5.01 6.40
C ALA A 447 20.32 5.59 7.40
N ILE A 448 20.52 5.37 8.70
CA ILE A 448 19.69 5.97 9.76
C ILE A 448 19.81 7.50 9.70
N TYR A 449 21.03 8.04 9.66
CA TYR A 449 21.25 9.49 9.63
C TYR A 449 20.68 10.13 8.37
N THR A 450 20.86 9.48 7.23
CA THR A 450 20.27 9.93 5.96
C THR A 450 18.75 9.97 6.05
N TYR A 451 18.14 8.93 6.60
CA TYR A 451 16.68 8.87 6.74
C TYR A 451 16.14 9.92 7.71
N GLN A 452 16.78 10.11 8.87
CA GLN A 452 16.43 11.17 9.81
C GLN A 452 16.49 12.55 9.14
N LYS A 453 17.57 12.82 8.41
CA LYS A 453 17.76 14.06 7.64
C LYS A 453 16.68 14.27 6.58
N GLU A 454 16.28 13.21 5.87
CA GLU A 454 15.20 13.26 4.88
C GLU A 454 13.85 13.59 5.52
N LEU A 455 13.51 12.97 6.66
CA LEU A 455 12.27 13.25 7.40
C LEU A 455 12.22 14.70 7.91
N ILE A 456 13.33 15.19 8.46
CA ILE A 456 13.46 16.59 8.87
C ILE A 456 13.35 17.51 7.65
N SER A 457 14.00 17.17 6.53
CA SER A 457 13.90 17.94 5.29
C SER A 457 12.49 17.99 4.72
N GLU A 458 11.74 16.89 4.80
CA GLU A 458 10.34 16.82 4.40
C GLU A 458 9.47 17.79 5.23
N LEU A 459 9.71 17.87 6.54
CA LEU A 459 8.97 18.75 7.45
C LEU A 459 9.03 20.21 6.99
N PHE A 460 10.22 20.69 6.61
CA PHE A 460 10.46 22.08 6.20
C PHE A 460 10.32 22.31 4.69
N ASN A 461 9.92 21.31 3.90
CA ASN A 461 9.70 21.47 2.47
C ASN A 461 8.30 22.04 2.16
N TYR A 462 8.24 23.24 1.56
CA TYR A 462 6.98 23.94 1.22
C TYR A 462 6.57 23.85 -0.26
N LYS A 463 7.29 23.09 -1.10
CA LYS A 463 7.00 23.01 -2.55
C LYS A 463 5.56 22.60 -2.85
N GLN A 464 5.05 21.58 -2.17
CA GLN A 464 3.69 21.08 -2.38
C GLN A 464 2.63 22.08 -1.94
N LEU A 465 2.84 22.77 -0.81
CA LEU A 465 1.94 23.81 -0.33
C LEU A 465 1.90 24.98 -1.33
N ASN A 466 3.06 25.45 -1.78
CA ASN A 466 3.18 26.52 -2.76
C ASN A 466 2.46 26.18 -4.07
N TYR A 467 2.57 24.93 -4.54
CA TYR A 467 1.85 24.48 -5.73
C TYR A 467 0.33 24.52 -5.54
N ARG A 468 -0.19 24.08 -4.39
CA ARG A 468 -1.63 24.13 -4.09
C ARG A 468 -2.16 25.56 -4.02
N PHE A 469 -1.44 26.48 -3.39
CA PHE A 469 -1.83 27.88 -3.38
C PHE A 469 -1.76 28.55 -4.76
N LYS A 470 -0.81 28.18 -5.62
CA LYS A 470 -0.78 28.65 -7.01
C LYS A 470 -2.01 28.18 -7.80
N ILE A 471 -2.43 26.93 -7.62
CA ILE A 471 -3.69 26.43 -8.21
C ILE A 471 -4.88 27.19 -7.64
N PHE A 472 -4.91 27.40 -6.32
CA PHE A 472 -6.01 28.09 -5.67
C PHE A 472 -6.17 29.53 -6.21
N GLU A 473 -5.07 30.27 -6.31
CA GLU A 473 -5.08 31.61 -6.92
C GLU A 473 -5.52 31.58 -8.38
N LYS A 474 -5.02 30.61 -9.17
CA LYS A 474 -5.44 30.45 -10.58
C LYS A 474 -6.96 30.27 -10.68
N ASN A 475 -7.52 29.36 -9.89
CA ASN A 475 -8.96 29.09 -9.86
C ASN A 475 -9.76 30.34 -9.45
N LEU A 476 -9.28 31.09 -8.46
CA LEU A 476 -9.92 32.35 -8.04
C LEU A 476 -9.82 33.45 -9.10
N ARG A 477 -8.76 33.51 -9.90
CA ARG A 477 -8.67 34.48 -11.01
C ARG A 477 -9.61 34.12 -12.15
N GLU A 478 -9.71 32.84 -12.48
CA GLU A 478 -10.61 32.32 -13.53
C GLU A 478 -12.08 32.63 -13.23
N TYR A 479 -12.48 32.58 -11.96
CA TYR A 479 -13.85 32.87 -11.52
C TYR A 479 -14.03 34.27 -10.92
N SER A 480 -13.12 35.22 -11.15
CA SER A 480 -13.15 36.57 -10.55
C SER A 480 -14.49 37.32 -10.74
N GLY A 481 -15.24 37.03 -11.81
CA GLY A 481 -16.58 37.61 -12.06
C GLY A 481 -17.76 36.80 -11.47
N ASN A 482 -17.51 35.67 -10.81
CA ASN A 482 -18.52 34.73 -10.34
C ASN A 482 -18.56 34.59 -8.81
N TYR A 483 -17.73 35.31 -8.06
CA TYR A 483 -17.80 35.40 -6.60
C TYR A 483 -17.58 36.84 -6.12
N SER A 484 -17.98 37.11 -4.88
CA SER A 484 -17.72 38.35 -4.16
C SER A 484 -16.90 38.09 -2.89
N GLY A 485 -16.18 39.12 -2.43
CA GLY A 485 -15.35 39.08 -1.22
C GLY A 485 -13.86 39.23 -1.51
N ASN A 486 -13.05 39.28 -0.45
CA ASN A 486 -11.61 39.59 -0.52
C ASN A 486 -10.69 38.37 -0.59
N MET A 487 -11.24 37.15 -0.75
CA MET A 487 -10.45 35.92 -0.79
C MET A 487 -9.36 35.92 -1.87
N GLY A 488 -9.63 36.47 -3.06
CA GLY A 488 -8.64 36.56 -4.14
C GLY A 488 -7.41 37.38 -3.74
N GLU A 489 -7.64 38.52 -3.07
CA GLU A 489 -6.59 39.42 -2.58
C GLU A 489 -5.76 38.76 -1.48
N ILE A 490 -6.42 38.11 -0.51
CA ILE A 490 -5.76 37.41 0.60
C ILE A 490 -4.89 36.25 0.09
N ILE A 491 -5.40 35.45 -0.84
CA ILE A 491 -4.62 34.35 -1.43
C ILE A 491 -3.45 34.88 -2.25
N SER A 492 -3.63 35.98 -2.98
CA SER A 492 -2.54 36.67 -3.68
C SER A 492 -1.48 37.20 -2.71
N GLU A 493 -1.86 37.83 -1.61
CA GLU A 493 -0.94 38.29 -0.56
C GLU A 493 -0.14 37.13 0.04
N ILE A 494 -0.80 36.01 0.35
CA ILE A 494 -0.15 34.81 0.86
C ILE A 494 0.88 34.26 -0.15
N ASN A 495 0.52 34.16 -1.44
CA ASN A 495 1.41 33.70 -2.49
C ASN A 495 2.62 34.61 -2.73
N GLN A 496 2.43 35.93 -2.60
CA GLN A 496 3.49 36.91 -2.89
C GLN A 496 4.39 37.22 -1.70
N LYS A 497 3.87 37.13 -0.47
CA LYS A 497 4.59 37.53 0.75
C LYS A 497 4.82 36.37 1.71
N ALA A 498 3.74 35.74 2.20
CA ALA A 498 3.85 34.77 3.28
C ALA A 498 4.60 33.49 2.85
N LEU A 499 4.25 32.91 1.70
CA LEU A 499 4.86 31.67 1.19
C LEU A 499 6.34 31.81 0.81
N PRO A 500 6.77 32.89 0.12
CA PRO A 500 8.20 33.13 -0.10
C PRO A 500 8.97 33.33 1.20
N LYS A 501 8.39 34.07 2.16
CA LYS A 501 9.02 34.31 3.48
C LYS A 501 9.25 33.00 4.26
N ILE A 502 8.21 32.18 4.45
CA ILE A 502 8.34 30.91 5.17
C ILE A 502 9.26 29.92 4.42
N SER A 503 9.20 29.90 3.09
CA SER A 503 10.08 29.05 2.28
C SER A 503 11.55 29.46 2.41
N GLY A 504 11.85 30.77 2.43
CA GLY A 504 13.20 31.28 2.62
C GLY A 504 13.76 30.95 4.00
N ILE A 505 12.96 31.15 5.05
CA ILE A 505 13.34 30.79 6.43
C ILE A 505 13.59 29.29 6.55
N ALA A 506 12.70 28.46 5.98
CA ALA A 506 12.85 27.01 5.95
C ALA A 506 14.14 26.58 5.23
N GLN A 507 14.46 27.19 4.09
CA GLN A 507 15.70 26.89 3.35
C GLN A 507 16.96 27.25 4.16
N SER A 508 16.99 28.42 4.80
CA SER A 508 18.11 28.83 5.65
C SER A 508 18.25 27.89 6.85
N PHE A 509 17.14 27.51 7.48
CA PHE A 509 17.13 26.55 8.60
C PHE A 509 17.63 25.16 8.17
N LEU A 510 17.22 24.67 7.00
CA LEU A 510 17.73 23.39 6.48
C LEU A 510 19.24 23.42 6.19
N LYS A 511 19.78 24.55 5.70
CA LYS A 511 21.24 24.70 5.55
C LYS A 511 21.95 24.60 6.90
N GLU A 512 21.41 25.26 7.92
CA GLU A 512 21.94 25.20 9.28
C GLU A 512 21.88 23.79 9.87
N ILE A 513 20.74 23.08 9.74
CA ILE A 513 20.60 21.69 10.20
C ILE A 513 21.60 20.78 9.50
N ASN A 514 21.80 20.95 8.19
CA ASN A 514 22.76 20.14 7.45
C ASN A 514 24.18 20.28 8.00
N THR A 515 24.57 21.47 8.42
CA THR A 515 25.87 21.69 9.08
C THR A 515 25.94 20.96 10.42
N VAL A 516 24.92 21.11 11.27
CA VAL A 516 24.86 20.46 12.60
C VAL A 516 24.88 18.93 12.49
N LEU A 517 24.15 18.36 11.54
CA LEU A 517 24.13 16.93 11.27
C LEU A 517 25.44 16.41 10.67
N THR A 518 26.29 17.27 10.13
CA THR A 518 27.62 16.86 9.65
C THR A 518 28.58 16.63 10.83
N GLU A 519 28.41 17.39 11.91
CA GLU A 519 29.23 17.29 13.14
C GLU A 519 28.75 16.16 14.07
N ASN A 520 27.43 16.05 14.28
CA ASN A 520 26.81 14.98 15.05
C ASN A 520 25.56 14.45 14.33
N PRO A 521 25.70 13.33 13.58
CA PRO A 521 24.66 12.86 12.66
C PRO A 521 23.40 12.26 13.29
N ASP A 522 23.44 11.83 14.55
CA ASP A 522 22.28 11.19 15.21
C ASP A 522 21.28 12.27 15.65
N ALA A 523 20.25 12.49 14.82
CA ALA A 523 19.28 13.53 15.07
C ALA A 523 18.48 13.31 16.37
N GLU A 524 18.27 12.05 16.78
CA GLU A 524 17.49 11.71 17.97
C GLU A 524 18.27 11.99 19.25
N LYS A 525 19.59 11.76 19.24
CA LYS A 525 20.47 11.98 20.41
C LYS A 525 21.17 13.34 20.43
N ASN A 526 21.12 14.10 19.35
CA ASN A 526 21.74 15.42 19.27
C ASN A 526 20.89 16.48 20.00
N GLU A 527 21.20 16.73 21.27
CA GLU A 527 20.48 17.68 22.13
C GLU A 527 20.39 19.09 21.51
N THR A 528 21.50 19.59 20.93
CA THR A 528 21.54 20.90 20.26
C THR A 528 20.54 20.96 19.09
N LEU A 529 20.47 19.90 18.28
CA LEU A 529 19.52 19.83 17.17
C LEU A 529 18.08 19.73 17.68
N GLN A 530 17.83 18.92 18.71
CA GLN A 530 16.50 18.77 19.32
C GLN A 530 15.95 20.10 19.84
N GLU A 531 16.77 20.90 20.54
CA GLU A 531 16.37 22.23 20.99
C GLU A 531 16.07 23.18 19.82
N ARG A 532 16.87 23.13 18.75
CA ARG A 532 16.64 23.94 17.54
C ARG A 532 15.35 23.53 16.85
N LEU A 533 15.09 22.23 16.70
CA LEU A 533 13.85 21.70 16.13
C LEU A 533 12.62 22.10 16.96
N LYS A 534 12.73 22.13 18.29
CA LYS A 534 11.67 22.60 19.19
C LYS A 534 11.36 24.08 18.98
N LYS A 535 12.39 24.94 18.96
CA LYS A 535 12.23 26.39 18.69
C LYS A 535 11.65 26.64 17.30
N ALA A 536 12.15 25.93 16.29
CA ALA A 536 11.62 25.99 14.93
C ALA A 536 10.15 25.54 14.88
N GLY A 537 9.81 24.39 15.45
CA GLY A 537 8.44 23.87 15.50
C GLY A 537 7.45 24.91 16.04
N ALA A 538 7.78 25.55 17.17
CA ALA A 538 6.96 26.62 17.74
C ALA A 538 6.81 27.83 16.79
N TYR A 539 7.91 28.26 16.17
CA TYR A 539 7.91 29.36 15.20
C TYR A 539 7.04 29.05 13.98
N PHE A 540 7.22 27.89 13.35
CA PHE A 540 6.49 27.52 12.14
C PHE A 540 5.00 27.31 12.43
N ILE A 541 4.62 26.72 13.58
CA ILE A 541 3.21 26.62 13.99
C ILE A 541 2.59 28.02 14.12
N LYS A 542 3.28 28.94 14.81
CA LYS A 542 2.83 30.32 14.98
C LYS A 542 2.66 31.01 13.62
N PHE A 543 3.64 30.88 12.73
CA PHE A 543 3.58 31.46 11.37
C PHE A 543 2.40 30.90 10.58
N HIS A 544 2.20 29.58 10.57
CA HIS A 544 1.06 28.96 9.87
C HIS A 544 -0.28 29.51 10.36
N ASN A 545 -0.44 29.68 11.68
CA ASN A 545 -1.67 30.22 12.25
C ASN A 545 -1.87 31.69 11.89
N GLU A 546 -0.90 32.54 12.17
CA GLU A 546 -1.05 34.00 12.08
C GLU A 546 -1.02 34.52 10.64
N GLU A 547 -0.11 34.01 9.81
CA GLU A 547 0.15 34.55 8.46
C GLU A 547 -0.62 33.86 7.35
N ILE A 548 -1.20 32.68 7.62
CA ILE A 548 -1.88 31.86 6.60
C ILE A 548 -3.31 31.53 7.05
N ILE A 549 -3.47 30.70 8.09
CA ILE A 549 -4.77 30.15 8.49
C ILE A 549 -5.73 31.27 8.91
N ASN A 550 -5.33 32.13 9.83
CA ASN A 550 -6.17 33.22 10.32
C ASN A 550 -6.57 34.19 9.20
N LYS A 551 -5.67 34.47 8.25
CA LYS A 551 -6.01 35.33 7.10
C LYS A 551 -7.07 34.69 6.21
N ILE A 552 -6.94 33.39 5.93
CA ILE A 552 -7.92 32.64 5.11
C ILE A 552 -9.26 32.49 5.84
N GLU A 553 -9.26 32.22 7.14
CA GLU A 553 -10.49 32.06 7.94
C GLU A 553 -11.26 33.37 8.12
N ASN A 554 -10.55 34.51 8.13
CA ASN A 554 -11.17 35.84 8.21
C ASN A 554 -11.53 36.43 6.83
N ALA A 555 -11.19 35.76 5.73
CA ALA A 555 -11.48 36.23 4.39
C ALA A 555 -12.94 35.93 3.97
N SER A 556 -13.55 36.86 3.24
CA SER A 556 -14.90 36.72 2.69
C SER A 556 -14.87 36.07 1.30
N PHE A 557 -15.77 35.12 1.08
CA PHE A 557 -15.98 34.48 -0.22
C PHE A 557 -17.42 34.02 -0.34
N GLU A 558 -18.12 34.47 -1.37
CA GLU A 558 -19.50 34.14 -1.64
C GLU A 558 -19.76 33.97 -3.13
N THR A 559 -20.51 32.94 -3.50
CA THR A 559 -20.90 32.68 -4.89
C THR A 559 -22.26 32.01 -4.93
N ASP A 560 -23.06 32.35 -5.95
CA ASP A 560 -24.31 31.64 -6.25
C ASP A 560 -24.06 30.45 -7.19
N ASN A 561 -22.84 30.29 -7.70
CA ASN A 561 -22.49 29.24 -8.64
C ASN A 561 -21.98 28.00 -7.89
N ALA A 562 -22.78 26.94 -7.91
CA ALA A 562 -22.46 25.67 -7.25
C ALA A 562 -21.15 25.02 -7.75
N SER A 563 -20.78 25.19 -9.03
CA SER A 563 -19.51 24.66 -9.54
C SER A 563 -18.31 25.44 -8.98
N VAL A 564 -18.43 26.76 -8.89
CA VAL A 564 -17.41 27.65 -8.32
C VAL A 564 -17.26 27.36 -6.83
N GLN A 565 -18.36 27.19 -6.09
CA GLN A 565 -18.34 26.79 -4.67
C GLN A 565 -17.62 25.46 -4.48
N LYS A 566 -17.91 24.46 -5.31
CA LYS A 566 -17.26 23.16 -5.26
C LYS A 566 -15.75 23.25 -5.52
N THR A 567 -15.32 23.96 -6.57
CA THR A 567 -13.90 24.14 -6.89
C THR A 567 -13.17 24.94 -5.80
N PHE A 568 -13.84 25.92 -5.21
CA PHE A 568 -13.34 26.66 -4.05
C PHE A 568 -13.11 25.73 -2.86
N ASP A 569 -14.11 24.94 -2.47
CA ASP A 569 -14.03 23.99 -1.36
C ASP A 569 -12.94 22.93 -1.60
N GLU A 570 -12.81 22.42 -2.82
CA GLU A 570 -11.74 21.48 -3.20
C GLU A 570 -10.35 22.11 -3.04
N SER A 571 -10.17 23.35 -3.50
CA SER A 571 -8.91 24.09 -3.40
C SER A 571 -8.55 24.37 -1.93
N MET A 572 -9.51 24.88 -1.16
CA MET A 572 -9.38 25.18 0.25
C MET A 572 -9.03 23.92 1.05
N ASN A 573 -9.79 22.84 0.88
CA ASN A 573 -9.51 21.56 1.53
C ASN A 573 -8.11 21.03 1.21
N SER A 574 -7.65 21.15 -0.04
CA SER A 574 -6.32 20.68 -0.43
C SER A 574 -5.17 21.43 0.24
N VAL A 575 -5.36 22.72 0.56
CA VAL A 575 -4.40 23.54 1.29
C VAL A 575 -4.41 23.22 2.78
N PHE A 576 -5.60 23.19 3.39
CA PHE A 576 -5.74 22.90 4.82
C PHE A 576 -5.29 21.49 5.19
N GLU A 577 -5.45 20.51 4.30
CA GLU A 577 -4.93 19.15 4.51
C GLU A 577 -3.40 19.17 4.68
N ILE A 578 -2.67 19.88 3.81
CA ILE A 578 -1.22 19.99 3.89
C ILE A 578 -0.80 20.77 5.15
N LEU A 579 -1.50 21.88 5.45
CA LEU A 579 -1.22 22.68 6.65
C LEU A 579 -1.44 21.89 7.94
N ASN A 580 -2.54 21.13 8.05
CA ASN A 580 -2.81 20.29 9.22
C ASN A 580 -1.71 19.25 9.43
N ILE A 581 -1.29 18.57 8.36
CA ILE A 581 -0.18 17.62 8.43
C ILE A 581 1.10 18.32 8.90
N LYS A 582 1.46 19.47 8.32
CA LYS A 582 2.65 20.23 8.75
C LYS A 582 2.57 20.68 10.19
N GLN A 583 1.45 21.24 10.65
CA GLN A 583 1.28 21.70 12.03
C GLN A 583 1.42 20.55 13.02
N LYS A 584 0.79 19.40 12.74
CA LYS A 584 0.91 18.21 13.59
C LYS A 584 2.34 17.70 13.63
N LEU A 585 3.04 17.66 12.50
CA LEU A 585 4.45 17.24 12.46
C LEU A 585 5.38 18.22 13.18
N HIS A 586 5.17 19.54 13.03
CA HIS A 586 5.93 20.52 13.81
C HIS A 586 5.65 20.41 15.32
N ALA A 587 4.45 19.99 15.71
CA ALA A 587 4.10 19.77 17.11
C ALA A 587 4.85 18.58 17.72
N VAL A 588 5.16 17.54 16.92
CA VAL A 588 6.04 16.42 17.36
C VAL A 588 7.40 16.96 17.80
N CYS A 589 7.98 17.88 17.02
CA CYS A 589 9.27 18.48 17.36
C CYS A 589 9.28 19.26 18.69
N LEU A 590 8.12 19.62 19.26
CA LEU A 590 8.06 20.29 20.57
C LEU A 590 8.41 19.36 21.73
N TYR A 591 8.18 18.07 21.56
CA TYR A 591 8.44 17.01 22.55
C TYR A 591 9.72 16.22 22.25
N GLY A 592 10.37 16.50 21.12
CA GLY A 592 11.55 15.81 20.63
C GLY A 592 11.27 15.06 19.34
N PHE A 593 12.15 15.19 18.36
CA PHE A 593 12.11 14.43 17.12
C PHE A 593 12.58 13.00 17.35
N ASN A 594 11.74 12.03 16.97
CA ASN A 594 12.14 10.65 16.73
C ASN A 594 11.35 10.08 15.55
N ILE A 595 11.90 9.05 14.90
CA ILE A 595 11.32 8.46 13.68
C ILE A 595 9.92 7.90 13.95
N LYS A 596 9.75 7.18 15.07
CA LYS A 596 8.50 6.48 15.40
C LYS A 596 7.32 7.43 15.53
N ASP A 597 7.46 8.48 16.33
CA ASP A 597 6.41 9.46 16.58
C ASP A 597 6.15 10.33 15.35
N PHE A 598 7.20 10.61 14.57
CA PHE A 598 7.07 11.32 13.30
C PHE A 598 6.19 10.54 12.30
N LEU A 599 6.50 9.27 12.05
CA LEU A 599 5.73 8.43 11.12
C LEU A 599 4.30 8.21 11.60
N ASN A 600 4.12 7.89 12.88
CA ASN A 600 2.80 7.71 13.47
C ASN A 600 1.93 8.96 13.37
N THR A 601 2.51 10.13 13.66
CA THR A 601 1.79 11.41 13.55
C THR A 601 1.49 11.76 12.11
N LYS A 602 2.43 11.54 11.18
CA LYS A 602 2.23 11.76 9.74
C LYS A 602 1.03 10.97 9.22
N ALA A 603 0.98 9.69 9.57
CA ALA A 603 -0.09 8.81 9.14
C ALA A 603 -1.44 9.19 9.77
N LYS A 604 -1.49 9.45 11.08
CA LYS A 604 -2.72 9.91 11.76
C LYS A 604 -3.22 11.23 11.15
N ALA A 605 -2.33 12.19 10.91
CA ALA A 605 -2.68 13.48 10.30
C ALA A 605 -3.21 13.34 8.87
N ALA A 606 -2.67 12.39 8.09
CA ALA A 606 -3.13 12.11 6.74
C ALA A 606 -4.52 11.43 6.69
N LEU A 607 -4.96 10.84 7.80
CA LEU A 607 -6.24 10.14 7.96
C LEU A 607 -7.30 10.93 8.71
N ASP A 608 -6.93 12.07 9.30
CA ASP A 608 -7.88 12.96 9.96
C ASP A 608 -9.02 13.30 8.99
N GLU A 609 -10.24 13.25 9.50
CA GLU A 609 -11.39 13.65 8.71
C GLU A 609 -11.33 15.15 8.43
N LYS A 610 -11.71 15.52 7.21
CA LYS A 610 -11.86 16.93 6.81
C LYS A 610 -12.84 17.57 7.78
N LYS A 611 -12.35 18.37 8.74
CA LYS A 611 -13.24 19.25 9.49
C LYS A 611 -13.94 20.12 8.46
N LYS A 612 -15.25 19.90 8.25
CA LYS A 612 -16.10 20.88 7.57
C LYS A 612 -15.94 22.15 8.38
N THR A 613 -15.15 23.09 7.91
CA THR A 613 -15.02 24.40 8.52
C THR A 613 -16.41 25.02 8.47
N LYS A 614 -17.15 24.89 9.58
CA LYS A 614 -18.39 25.65 9.79
C LYS A 614 -17.95 27.10 9.80
N ARG A 615 -18.03 27.78 8.65
CA ARG A 615 -17.83 29.22 8.59
C ARG A 615 -18.89 29.84 9.50
N LYS A 616 -18.45 30.45 10.59
CA LYS A 616 -19.23 31.53 11.18
C LYS A 616 -19.25 32.62 10.12
N ILE A 617 -20.42 32.92 9.58
CA ILE A 617 -20.62 34.05 8.69
C ILE A 617 -20.28 35.30 9.53
N LYS A 618 -19.02 35.75 9.46
CA LYS A 618 -18.69 37.10 9.90
C LYS A 618 -18.97 37.98 8.70
N VAL A 619 -20.08 38.69 8.77
CA VAL A 619 -20.43 39.80 7.89
C VAL A 619 -19.31 40.82 8.00
N ARG A 620 -18.38 40.82 7.05
CA ARG A 620 -17.49 41.96 6.79
C ARG A 620 -17.43 42.20 5.30
N ASP A 621 -18.04 43.33 4.95
CA ASP A 621 -17.82 44.22 3.81
C ASP A 621 -17.62 43.57 2.46
N VAL A 622 -18.74 43.16 1.86
CA VAL A 622 -18.90 43.39 0.43
C VAL A 622 -18.97 44.91 0.26
N ALA A 623 -18.15 45.48 -0.65
CA ALA A 623 -18.21 46.89 -1.00
C ALA A 623 -19.64 47.25 -1.45
N THR A 624 -20.42 47.72 -0.49
CA THR A 624 -21.79 48.18 -0.63
C THR A 624 -21.88 49.47 0.18
N GLU A 625 -22.54 50.47 -0.36
CA GLU A 625 -22.68 51.77 0.31
C GLU A 625 -23.48 51.62 1.63
N HIS A 626 -24.27 50.55 1.75
CA HIS A 626 -25.10 50.22 2.91
C HIS A 626 -24.95 48.75 3.38
N PRO A 627 -23.90 48.42 4.17
CA PRO A 627 -23.60 47.05 4.60
C PRO A 627 -24.65 46.43 5.54
N GLN A 628 -25.31 47.26 6.35
CA GLN A 628 -26.35 46.83 7.30
C GLN A 628 -27.61 46.36 6.56
N LEU A 629 -28.08 47.14 5.58
CA LEU A 629 -29.19 46.75 4.71
C LEU A 629 -28.88 45.48 3.93
N TYR A 630 -27.66 45.35 3.39
CA TYR A 630 -27.24 44.15 2.69
C TYR A 630 -27.27 42.89 3.58
N ALA A 631 -26.90 43.02 4.86
CA ALA A 631 -26.98 41.93 5.83
C ALA A 631 -28.43 41.53 6.14
N GLN A 632 -29.33 42.51 6.33
CA GLN A 632 -30.77 42.27 6.53
C GLN A 632 -31.38 41.56 5.32
N LEU A 633 -31.12 42.06 4.10
CA LEU A 633 -31.59 41.47 2.85
C LEU A 633 -31.07 40.04 2.63
N LYS A 634 -29.85 39.74 3.08
CA LYS A 634 -29.32 38.38 3.06
C LYS A 634 -30.05 37.46 4.01
N GLN A 635 -30.25 37.91 5.26
CA GLN A 635 -30.94 37.12 6.26
C GLN A 635 -32.37 36.81 5.81
N TRP A 636 -33.08 37.82 5.32
CA TRP A 636 -34.40 37.65 4.69
C TRP A 636 -34.35 36.63 3.54
N ARG A 637 -33.37 36.73 2.61
CA ARG A 637 -33.25 35.76 1.52
C ARG A 637 -33.06 34.32 2.03
N TYR A 638 -32.30 34.12 3.10
CA TYR A 638 -32.11 32.80 3.71
C TYR A 638 -33.43 32.27 4.27
N GLU A 639 -34.14 33.07 5.06
CA GLU A 639 -35.41 32.69 5.68
C GLU A 639 -36.49 32.40 4.61
N THR A 640 -36.57 33.22 3.57
CA THR A 640 -37.50 33.04 2.45
C THR A 640 -37.18 31.81 1.61
N ALA A 641 -35.89 31.54 1.35
CA ALA A 641 -35.46 30.35 0.61
C ALA A 641 -35.70 29.05 1.38
N ASP A 642 -35.46 29.07 2.70
CA ASP A 642 -35.69 27.93 3.60
C ASP A 642 -37.19 27.61 3.72
N THR A 643 -38.02 28.66 3.92
CA THR A 643 -39.49 28.52 4.02
C THR A 643 -40.10 27.97 2.72
N ALA A 644 -39.56 28.35 1.57
CA ALA A 644 -40.05 27.91 0.27
C ALA A 644 -39.38 26.64 -0.26
N ASP A 645 -38.43 26.04 0.48
CA ASP A 645 -37.59 24.90 0.04
C ASP A 645 -36.97 25.08 -1.36
N VAL A 646 -36.44 26.28 -1.61
CA VAL A 646 -35.80 26.65 -2.88
C VAL A 646 -34.36 27.10 -2.66
N LYS A 647 -33.55 27.05 -3.72
CA LYS A 647 -32.16 27.52 -3.65
C LYS A 647 -32.11 29.05 -3.55
N LEU A 648 -31.16 29.58 -2.77
CA LEU A 648 -31.02 31.03 -2.51
C LEU A 648 -31.07 31.92 -3.77
N TYR A 649 -30.39 31.53 -4.85
CA TYR A 649 -30.38 32.30 -6.10
C TYR A 649 -31.74 32.35 -6.81
N MET A 650 -32.64 31.41 -6.52
CA MET A 650 -34.01 31.40 -7.05
C MET A 650 -34.85 32.53 -6.45
N VAL A 651 -34.62 32.87 -5.16
CA VAL A 651 -35.18 34.06 -4.52
C VAL A 651 -34.54 35.30 -5.14
N LEU A 652 -33.27 35.60 -4.82
CA LEU A 652 -32.51 36.69 -5.43
C LEU A 652 -31.02 36.34 -5.55
N SER A 653 -30.40 36.80 -6.63
CA SER A 653 -28.94 36.66 -6.79
C SER A 653 -28.19 37.61 -5.84
N ASN A 654 -26.97 37.26 -5.44
CA ASN A 654 -26.11 38.13 -4.63
C ASN A 654 -25.90 39.49 -5.32
N LYS A 655 -25.82 39.51 -6.66
CA LYS A 655 -25.71 40.74 -7.45
C LYS A 655 -26.95 41.63 -7.32
N SER A 656 -28.14 41.03 -7.35
CA SER A 656 -29.40 41.77 -7.15
C SER A 656 -29.49 42.33 -5.74
N LEU A 657 -29.12 41.56 -4.70
CA LEU A 657 -29.07 42.06 -3.32
C LEU A 657 -28.07 43.22 -3.16
N GLN A 658 -26.92 43.12 -3.81
CA GLN A 658 -25.90 44.17 -3.79
C GLN A 658 -26.37 45.44 -4.51
N GLU A 659 -27.02 45.30 -5.67
CA GLU A 659 -27.62 46.42 -6.38
C GLU A 659 -28.78 47.07 -5.59
N ILE A 660 -29.60 46.30 -4.86
CA ILE A 660 -30.63 46.83 -3.97
C ILE A 660 -29.98 47.63 -2.84
N ALA A 661 -28.96 47.07 -2.18
CA ALA A 661 -28.27 47.73 -1.09
C ALA A 661 -27.55 49.02 -1.55
N ASN A 662 -27.14 49.13 -2.82
CA ASN A 662 -26.49 50.33 -3.34
C ASN A 662 -27.46 51.36 -3.93
N LYS A 663 -28.55 50.93 -4.59
CA LYS A 663 -29.48 51.85 -5.29
C LYS A 663 -30.70 52.25 -4.46
N LEU A 664 -30.90 51.64 -3.29
CA LEU A 664 -31.97 51.96 -2.34
C LEU A 664 -33.36 52.11 -3.00
N PRO A 665 -33.84 51.12 -3.78
CA PRO A 665 -35.11 51.24 -4.48
C PRO A 665 -36.28 51.38 -3.50
N SER A 666 -36.96 52.53 -3.53
CA SER A 666 -38.11 52.83 -2.67
C SER A 666 -39.48 52.66 -3.36
N SER A 667 -39.47 52.35 -4.67
CA SER A 667 -40.69 52.10 -5.45
C SER A 667 -40.58 50.84 -6.31
N THR A 668 -41.73 50.27 -6.68
CA THR A 668 -41.79 49.09 -7.57
C THR A 668 -41.16 49.36 -8.94
N LYS A 669 -41.17 50.62 -9.40
CA LYS A 669 -40.52 51.05 -10.64
C LYS A 669 -39.00 51.00 -10.52
N GLN A 670 -38.46 51.51 -9.40
CA GLN A 670 -37.02 51.50 -9.11
C GLN A 670 -36.50 50.06 -8.88
N LEU A 671 -37.24 49.23 -8.14
CA LEU A 671 -36.87 47.84 -7.89
C LEU A 671 -36.82 47.01 -9.18
N LYS A 672 -37.73 47.26 -10.13
CA LYS A 672 -37.74 46.61 -11.45
C LYS A 672 -36.53 46.97 -12.32
N ALA A 673 -35.90 48.12 -12.08
CA ALA A 673 -34.71 48.56 -12.82
C ALA A 673 -33.43 47.84 -12.38
N ILE A 674 -33.49 47.05 -11.30
CA ILE A 674 -32.35 46.27 -10.78
C ILE A 674 -32.15 44.99 -11.59
N SER A 675 -30.88 44.70 -11.88
CA SER A 675 -30.50 43.52 -12.65
C SER A 675 -30.91 42.22 -11.92
N GLY A 676 -31.68 41.37 -12.60
CA GLY A 676 -32.15 40.09 -12.06
C GLY A 676 -33.54 40.12 -11.39
N ILE A 677 -34.21 41.28 -11.35
CA ILE A 677 -35.59 41.41 -10.85
C ILE A 677 -36.58 41.49 -12.02
N GLY A 678 -37.10 40.34 -12.43
CA GLY A 678 -38.16 40.23 -13.43
C GLY A 678 -39.57 40.41 -12.85
N LYS A 679 -40.60 40.47 -13.72
CA LYS A 679 -42.01 40.62 -13.30
C LYS A 679 -42.45 39.60 -12.24
N ALA A 680 -42.03 38.34 -12.35
CA ALA A 680 -42.39 37.29 -11.41
C ALA A 680 -41.82 37.53 -10.00
N LYS A 681 -40.53 37.88 -9.89
CA LYS A 681 -39.87 38.17 -8.62
C LYS A 681 -40.38 39.46 -7.97
N LEU A 682 -40.76 40.43 -8.80
CA LEU A 682 -41.35 41.68 -8.34
C LEU A 682 -42.74 41.49 -7.73
N ILE A 683 -43.54 40.56 -8.27
CA ILE A 683 -44.83 40.18 -7.69
C ILE A 683 -44.64 39.38 -6.40
N GLN A 684 -43.68 38.45 -6.40
CA GLN A 684 -43.48 37.56 -5.24
C GLN A 684 -42.81 38.23 -4.04
N PHE A 685 -41.83 39.10 -4.27
CA PHE A 685 -40.95 39.60 -3.21
C PHE A 685 -40.87 41.13 -3.17
N GLY A 686 -41.52 41.83 -4.10
CA GLY A 686 -41.33 43.27 -4.28
C GLY A 686 -41.76 44.13 -3.10
N GLU A 687 -42.91 43.82 -2.49
CA GLU A 687 -43.44 44.58 -1.33
C GLU A 687 -42.55 44.44 -0.10
N GLU A 688 -42.12 43.21 0.23
CA GLU A 688 -41.24 42.95 1.37
C GLU A 688 -39.88 43.65 1.22
N ILE A 689 -39.26 43.56 0.03
CA ILE A 689 -37.97 44.19 -0.23
C ILE A 689 -38.10 45.73 -0.14
N ILE A 690 -39.16 46.32 -0.71
CA ILE A 690 -39.39 47.76 -0.62
C ILE A 690 -39.60 48.16 0.84
N SER A 691 -40.38 47.41 1.63
CA SER A 691 -40.55 47.69 3.05
C SER A 691 -39.19 47.71 3.77
N MET A 692 -38.37 46.67 3.59
CA MET A 692 -37.04 46.60 4.22
C MET A 692 -36.14 47.77 3.84
N VAL A 693 -36.13 48.18 2.57
CA VAL A 693 -35.36 49.35 2.12
C VAL A 693 -35.91 50.64 2.72
N THR A 694 -37.24 50.79 2.77
CA THR A 694 -37.89 52.01 3.29
C THR A 694 -37.72 52.15 4.80
N ASP A 695 -37.78 51.05 5.53
CA ASP A 695 -37.55 51.00 6.98
C ASP A 695 -36.09 51.33 7.29
N TYR A 696 -35.14 50.78 6.51
CA TYR A 696 -33.73 51.12 6.61
C TYR A 696 -33.44 52.60 6.34
N LEU A 697 -34.07 53.21 5.31
CA LEU A 697 -33.94 54.63 4.99
C LEU A 697 -34.44 55.52 6.15
N LYS A 698 -35.56 55.15 6.78
CA LYS A 698 -36.12 55.85 7.94
C LYS A 698 -35.23 55.73 9.18
N GLU A 699 -34.72 54.53 9.46
CA GLU A 699 -33.85 54.28 10.63
C GLU A 699 -32.52 55.02 10.54
N ASN A 700 -32.03 55.30 9.32
CA ASN A 700 -30.73 55.92 9.09
C ASN A 700 -30.81 57.40 8.64
N ASN A 701 -32.00 58.02 8.64
CA ASN A 701 -32.24 59.40 8.17
C ASN A 701 -31.66 59.70 6.78
N ILE A 702 -31.88 58.79 5.82
CA ILE A 702 -31.44 58.95 4.43
C ILE A 702 -32.65 59.40 3.59
N ASP A 703 -32.49 60.48 2.83
CA ASP A 703 -33.55 61.02 1.97
C ASP A 703 -33.99 60.01 0.89
N LEU A 704 -35.28 60.02 0.58
CA LEU A 704 -35.86 59.13 -0.44
C LEU A 704 -35.26 59.46 -1.82
N PRO A 705 -34.79 58.47 -2.59
CA PRO A 705 -34.28 58.72 -3.94
C PRO A 705 -35.39 59.22 -4.86
N GLU A 706 -35.20 60.41 -5.46
CA GLU A 706 -36.14 61.08 -6.36
C GLU A 706 -36.50 60.20 -7.58
N ASP A 707 -37.78 60.13 -7.94
CA ASP A 707 -38.23 59.48 -9.17
C ASP A 707 -37.92 60.38 -10.39
N GLU A 708 -37.01 59.96 -11.29
CA GLU A 708 -36.79 60.66 -12.56
C GLU A 708 -38.10 60.72 -13.41
N PRO A 709 -38.47 61.89 -13.97
CA PRO A 709 -39.69 62.05 -14.76
C PRO A 709 -39.61 61.33 -16.12
N GLU A 710 -40.76 60.85 -16.60
CA GLU A 710 -40.90 60.07 -17.84
C GLU A 710 -40.35 60.78 -19.09
N GLN A 711 -39.34 60.18 -19.75
CA GLN A 711 -39.10 60.45 -21.16
C GLN A 711 -40.16 59.76 -22.01
N VAL A 712 -41.12 60.54 -22.50
CA VAL A 712 -42.10 60.14 -23.52
C VAL A 712 -41.36 59.67 -24.78
N LYS A 713 -41.29 58.35 -25.00
CA LYS A 713 -40.78 57.77 -26.26
C LYS A 713 -41.89 57.83 -27.32
N ILE A 714 -41.76 58.77 -28.26
CA ILE A 714 -42.54 58.83 -29.50
C ILE A 714 -42.34 57.51 -30.29
N PRO A 715 -43.40 56.84 -30.78
CA PRO A 715 -43.27 55.58 -31.49
C PRO A 715 -42.61 55.78 -32.86
N LYS A 716 -41.50 55.07 -33.11
CA LYS A 716 -40.87 55.00 -34.44
C LYS A 716 -41.82 54.31 -35.43
N LYS A 717 -42.19 55.03 -36.50
CA LYS A 717 -42.83 54.51 -37.72
C LYS A 717 -42.11 53.24 -38.20
N LYS A 718 -42.86 52.17 -38.44
CA LYS A 718 -42.42 51.04 -39.27
C LYS A 718 -42.30 51.53 -40.72
N SER A 719 -41.08 51.60 -41.26
CA SER A 719 -40.89 51.58 -42.71
C SER A 719 -41.04 50.13 -43.19
N ARG A 720 -41.82 49.97 -44.27
CA ARG A 720 -41.92 48.73 -45.05
C ARG A 720 -40.59 48.33 -45.63
#